data_AF-A0A081QS96-F1
#
_entry.id   AF-A0A081QS96-F1
#
_cell.length_a   1.000
_cell.length_b   1.000
_cell.length_c   1.000
_cell.angle_alpha   90.00
_cell.angle_beta   90.00
_cell.angle_gamma   90.00
#
_symmetry.space_group_name_H-M   'P 1'
#
loop_
_entity.id
_entity.type
_entity.pdbx_description
1 polymer ?
#
loop_
_entity_poly.entity_id
_entity_poly.type
_entity_poly.pdbx_seq_one_letter_code
_entity_poly.pdbx_strand_id
1 'polypeptide(L)'
;MDKKIKTALVATAAAFTAFSVHQVRADEASDKTSKKETTEVETPKTVSDQQIADAEKKVLDTKEAIKQKEANLTQAETDAEVASEKEKAAAEKAKEATPEAIQKAKDDATKAAAAVKTAEADVKTKKGAQDALAKDVATKQADADKATAAIDVAAKKVQDLENGTPSLTAAEKAKADAAKAKTDAEQAKDDAAKARDDAAKADAAATANVTAKENDLNAKKQTLADKEKALKDLGEKPQAYDFSDVKFNLGANFAAALNERAKLMGENDPNNTGDGRANELSTRNQAEVNANAEKLKQLAETNMAKNTYTNTTDKREVDIWNLTADQKREINLFGLHIVNQIREQLGNPKVKTTVGMEKFANEAADTRNKKYGKVTETYAKPDYDGINAAAKANGLSYKTGDNQNQSDIIFANAKTFQKTEESEVFKSEQNLNTLMQNSPRKPTMTMGQLKQYIFEAYNSKMFTNNEDYTGANSHRAWENALSIGGSIAYRKDGEGNKLGRKASEYNATSVTASVKFNPKPYVNKWGDYRYFTNLEIFVHNFQTAGENKEPGQDTNSIVTDPSKFDATEIKNDPTAAKEYSVKKQAAEKAIKDASEAVKTAQSNLDAAKKYTKQLPAAAKALADATSKLTTAEEALQKAETNLNNLRQGLTNKTDELNKAKDALQTAKKAAGKAKTDLTAAKGKLAQAEKDVKDSEANVKTKEAEKAKSEELVSSLENAKENYAKAKADKAAADAKVTELHKCLTDKQTELVTLEEEYKDLLKRRISNLINENPEKPELTFTEEVKEEEIKFNVVEELDPSLKEGERVVKTKGVVGRKKIKATIFKDKANGNEVSRVVDSEEVLTKAVDEVVLVGTKKEVSPILPEQLPPRKEDKKPEVNKPEVNKPEVNKPEVNNPEVNNPEVKPDREKALPREEVKDEKQDSKPAISDDAKKVAEQAISNSQVSYMAPKATQSVVYVENAKKLPTTGMKDSKASIVLAIIAATTSLGLVARKKEEK
;
A
#
# COMPACT_ATOMS: atom_id res chain seq x y z
N MET A 1 -43.42 -44.27 63.99
CA MET A 1 -44.64 -43.67 63.43
C MET A 1 -44.87 -44.44 62.13
N ASP A 2 -45.88 -45.29 61.97
CA ASP A 2 -46.94 -45.59 62.95
C ASP A 2 -47.45 -47.04 62.99
N LYS A 3 -48.18 -47.29 64.08
CA LYS A 3 -48.78 -48.52 64.59
C LYS A 3 -49.59 -49.38 63.61
N LYS A 4 -49.54 -50.71 63.82
CA LYS A 4 -50.64 -51.56 64.36
C LYS A 4 -50.05 -52.90 64.84
N ILE A 5 -50.11 -53.23 66.15
CA ILE A 5 -51.19 -53.95 66.86
C ILE A 5 -51.27 -55.41 66.35
N LYS A 6 -50.65 -56.38 67.03
CA LYS A 6 -51.17 -57.18 68.19
C LYS A 6 -52.43 -57.99 67.85
N THR A 7 -52.37 -59.33 67.73
CA THR A 7 -52.30 -60.35 68.82
C THR A 7 -53.66 -60.66 69.45
N ALA A 8 -54.07 -61.93 69.37
CA ALA A 8 -55.03 -62.57 70.28
C ALA A 8 -54.56 -64.01 70.59
N LEU A 9 -54.81 -64.47 71.83
CA LEU A 9 -54.47 -65.78 72.42
C LEU A 9 -55.55 -66.06 73.51
N VAL A 10 -55.35 -67.05 74.41
CA VAL A 10 -56.23 -67.43 75.56
C VAL A 10 -57.40 -68.35 75.11
N ALA A 11 -57.85 -69.39 75.83
CA ALA A 11 -57.65 -69.90 77.22
C ALA A 11 -57.19 -71.39 77.22
N THR A 12 -56.65 -72.07 78.25
CA THR A 12 -56.71 -72.00 79.74
C THR A 12 -58.00 -72.59 80.36
N ALA A 13 -58.03 -73.41 81.43
CA ALA A 13 -57.13 -74.45 82.00
C ALA A 13 -57.85 -75.21 83.18
N ALA A 14 -57.40 -76.43 83.53
CA ALA A 14 -57.58 -77.14 84.83
C ALA A 14 -59.05 -77.52 85.26
N ALA A 15 -59.35 -78.26 86.35
CA ALA A 15 -58.53 -78.79 87.46
C ALA A 15 -59.11 -80.05 88.20
N PHE A 16 -58.22 -80.92 88.71
CA PHE A 16 -58.17 -81.56 90.05
C PHE A 16 -59.27 -82.50 90.68
N THR A 17 -58.86 -83.77 90.91
CA THR A 17 -59.06 -84.62 92.13
C THR A 17 -60.49 -85.15 92.51
N ALA A 18 -60.68 -86.21 93.33
CA ALA A 18 -59.81 -86.88 94.32
C ALA A 18 -60.04 -88.40 94.56
N PHE A 19 -59.14 -88.98 95.38
CA PHE A 19 -59.14 -90.21 96.22
C PHE A 19 -60.53 -90.64 96.84
N SER A 20 -60.79 -91.87 97.35
CA SER A 20 -59.95 -93.02 97.82
C SER A 20 -60.73 -94.37 97.70
N VAL A 21 -60.13 -95.54 97.38
CA VAL A 21 -59.48 -96.59 98.24
C VAL A 21 -60.41 -97.62 98.93
N HIS A 22 -60.05 -98.91 98.81
CA HIS A 22 -60.54 -100.13 99.51
C HIS A 22 -61.95 -100.66 99.11
N GLN A 23 -62.26 -101.97 99.18
CA GLN A 23 -61.47 -103.14 99.66
C GLN A 23 -61.70 -104.42 98.82
N VAL A 24 -60.85 -105.44 99.00
CA VAL A 24 -60.85 -106.75 98.32
C VAL A 24 -61.72 -107.78 99.05
N ARG A 25 -62.39 -108.68 98.32
CA ARG A 25 -62.52 -110.10 98.71
C ARG A 25 -62.82 -111.02 97.53
N ALA A 26 -62.18 -112.20 97.55
CA ALA A 26 -62.58 -113.39 96.81
C ALA A 26 -63.40 -114.32 97.74
N ASP A 27 -63.66 -115.53 97.29
CA ASP A 27 -64.67 -116.45 97.81
C ASP A 27 -64.49 -117.03 99.23
N GLU A 28 -65.62 -117.61 99.66
CA GLU A 28 -65.76 -118.85 100.47
C GLU A 28 -65.86 -118.84 102.00
N ALA A 29 -66.70 -119.79 102.44
CA ALA A 29 -66.78 -120.49 103.73
C ALA A 29 -66.83 -119.72 105.06
N SER A 30 -67.93 -119.89 105.80
CA SER A 30 -67.97 -120.89 106.89
C SER A 30 -69.31 -120.90 107.64
N ASP A 31 -69.65 -122.06 108.23
CA ASP A 31 -70.59 -122.25 109.37
C ASP A 31 -72.07 -121.84 109.18
N LYS A 32 -73.07 -122.42 109.89
CA LYS A 32 -73.02 -123.37 111.03
C LYS A 32 -74.28 -124.25 111.09
N THR A 33 -74.08 -125.50 111.51
CA THR A 33 -75.01 -126.37 112.29
C THR A 33 -76.53 -126.11 112.30
N SER A 34 -77.31 -127.15 111.98
CA SER A 34 -78.28 -127.71 112.94
C SER A 34 -78.66 -129.16 112.57
N LYS A 35 -79.05 -129.96 113.58
CA LYS A 35 -79.40 -131.39 113.44
C LYS A 35 -80.90 -131.58 113.32
N LYS A 36 -81.34 -132.58 112.53
CA LYS A 36 -82.28 -133.64 112.97
C LYS A 36 -82.30 -134.80 111.95
N GLU A 37 -82.42 -136.10 112.20
CA GLU A 37 -82.20 -137.07 113.31
C GLU A 37 -83.00 -138.33 112.91
N THR A 38 -82.41 -139.54 112.94
CA THR A 38 -83.09 -140.87 112.92
C THR A 38 -83.95 -141.28 111.68
N THR A 39 -84.25 -142.56 111.40
CA THR A 39 -83.97 -143.85 112.09
C THR A 39 -83.86 -145.03 111.09
N GLU A 40 -83.04 -146.06 111.41
CA GLU A 40 -83.26 -147.51 111.11
C GLU A 40 -83.33 -148.01 109.62
N VAL A 41 -83.08 -149.29 109.25
CA VAL A 41 -82.80 -150.54 110.00
C VAL A 41 -81.95 -151.58 109.18
N GLU A 42 -81.29 -152.52 109.88
CA GLU A 42 -80.80 -153.89 109.51
C GLU A 42 -79.85 -154.25 108.32
N THR A 43 -78.66 -154.76 108.72
CA THR A 43 -78.00 -156.03 108.26
C THR A 43 -77.23 -156.12 106.90
N PRO A 44 -76.23 -157.04 106.76
CA PRO A 44 -75.17 -156.93 105.74
C PRO A 44 -75.31 -157.85 104.51
N LYS A 45 -74.83 -157.38 103.34
CA LYS A 45 -74.61 -158.16 102.10
C LYS A 45 -73.32 -157.72 101.36
N THR A 46 -72.99 -158.43 100.28
CA THR A 46 -71.70 -158.40 99.54
C THR A 46 -71.57 -157.27 98.49
N VAL A 47 -70.31 -157.00 98.08
CA VAL A 47 -69.88 -155.88 97.20
C VAL A 47 -70.08 -156.19 95.70
N SER A 48 -70.30 -155.16 94.87
CA SER A 48 -70.63 -155.28 93.42
C SER A 48 -69.62 -154.60 92.48
N ASP A 49 -69.76 -154.83 91.16
CA ASP A 49 -68.87 -154.31 90.10
C ASP A 49 -68.95 -152.78 89.89
N GLN A 50 -70.15 -152.20 89.98
CA GLN A 50 -70.41 -150.80 89.66
C GLN A 50 -69.47 -149.84 90.42
N GLN A 51 -69.18 -150.19 91.68
CA GLN A 51 -68.36 -149.40 92.60
C GLN A 51 -66.90 -149.28 92.16
N ILE A 52 -66.40 -150.17 91.31
CA ILE A 52 -65.02 -150.15 90.79
C ILE A 52 -64.89 -149.14 89.64
N ALA A 53 -65.84 -149.17 88.69
CA ALA A 53 -65.84 -148.28 87.52
C ALA A 53 -66.02 -146.80 87.88
N ASP A 54 -66.88 -146.50 88.87
CA ASP A 54 -67.13 -145.12 89.33
C ASP A 54 -65.93 -144.50 90.07
N ALA A 55 -64.99 -145.32 90.57
CA ALA A 55 -63.75 -144.86 91.19
C ALA A 55 -62.66 -144.59 90.13
N GLU A 56 -62.50 -145.49 89.16
CA GLU A 56 -61.52 -145.37 88.07
C GLU A 56 -61.70 -144.06 87.26
N LYS A 57 -62.96 -143.71 86.96
CA LYS A 57 -63.28 -142.51 86.18
C LYS A 57 -62.79 -141.21 86.85
N LYS A 58 -62.95 -141.07 88.18
CA LYS A 58 -62.59 -139.85 88.92
C LYS A 58 -61.08 -139.56 88.88
N VAL A 59 -60.25 -140.60 88.86
CA VAL A 59 -58.79 -140.49 88.75
C VAL A 59 -58.39 -139.88 87.40
N LEU A 60 -59.05 -140.31 86.32
CA LEU A 60 -58.80 -139.81 84.96
C LEU A 60 -59.23 -138.35 84.79
N ASP A 61 -60.47 -138.02 85.16
CA ASP A 61 -61.02 -136.66 85.03
C ASP A 61 -60.17 -135.62 85.80
N THR A 62 -59.57 -136.02 86.93
CA THR A 62 -58.72 -135.12 87.76
C THR A 62 -57.33 -134.88 87.17
N LYS A 63 -56.74 -135.85 86.47
CA LYS A 63 -55.41 -135.70 85.82
C LYS A 63 -55.42 -134.68 84.68
N GLU A 64 -56.46 -134.69 83.86
CA GLU A 64 -56.54 -133.79 82.70
C GLU A 64 -56.70 -132.32 83.13
N ALA A 65 -57.39 -132.06 84.26
CA ALA A 65 -57.60 -130.74 84.81
C ALA A 65 -56.31 -130.06 85.34
N ILE A 66 -55.39 -130.83 85.93
CA ILE A 66 -54.10 -130.31 86.44
C ILE A 66 -53.26 -129.77 85.28
N LYS A 67 -53.06 -130.62 84.25
CA LYS A 67 -52.26 -130.36 83.06
C LYS A 67 -52.69 -129.08 82.31
N GLN A 68 -53.99 -128.75 82.33
CA GLN A 68 -54.50 -127.53 81.71
C GLN A 68 -54.19 -126.26 82.53
N LYS A 69 -53.96 -126.35 83.84
CA LYS A 69 -53.60 -125.19 84.67
C LYS A 69 -52.10 -124.89 84.68
N GLU A 70 -51.24 -125.91 84.56
CA GLU A 70 -49.78 -125.74 84.48
C GLU A 70 -49.40 -124.84 83.29
N ALA A 71 -50.03 -125.03 82.13
CA ALA A 71 -49.81 -124.20 80.93
C ALA A 71 -50.20 -122.71 81.12
N ASN A 72 -51.19 -122.40 81.96
CA ASN A 72 -51.64 -121.02 82.18
C ASN A 72 -50.71 -120.23 83.09
N LEU A 73 -50.04 -120.91 84.04
CA LEU A 73 -49.14 -120.28 85.00
C LEU A 73 -47.88 -119.71 84.31
N THR A 74 -47.24 -120.49 83.44
CA THR A 74 -45.99 -120.12 82.75
C THR A 74 -46.13 -118.86 81.89
N GLN A 75 -47.31 -118.64 81.28
CA GLN A 75 -47.58 -117.42 80.52
C GLN A 75 -47.67 -116.18 81.43
N ALA A 76 -48.33 -116.30 82.59
CA ALA A 76 -48.50 -115.19 83.52
C ALA A 76 -47.16 -114.71 84.12
N GLU A 77 -46.23 -115.63 84.38
CA GLU A 77 -44.89 -115.32 84.90
C GLU A 77 -44.05 -114.51 83.90
N THR A 78 -44.16 -114.84 82.61
CA THR A 78 -43.45 -114.14 81.53
C THR A 78 -43.93 -112.69 81.37
N ASP A 79 -45.24 -112.44 81.51
CA ASP A 79 -45.83 -111.10 81.36
C ASP A 79 -45.41 -110.13 82.49
N ALA A 80 -45.16 -110.66 83.71
CA ALA A 80 -44.77 -109.87 84.88
C ALA A 80 -43.34 -109.32 84.77
N GLU A 81 -42.39 -110.12 84.28
CA GLU A 81 -40.99 -109.72 84.14
C GLU A 81 -40.84 -108.52 83.18
N VAL A 82 -41.55 -108.56 82.04
CA VAL A 82 -41.56 -107.48 81.02
C VAL A 82 -42.12 -106.16 81.56
N ALA A 83 -43.08 -106.21 82.50
CA ALA A 83 -43.61 -105.00 83.13
C ALA A 83 -42.62 -104.37 84.14
N SER A 84 -41.80 -105.19 84.79
CA SER A 84 -40.82 -104.76 85.78
C SER A 84 -39.70 -103.88 85.20
N GLU A 85 -39.23 -104.17 83.99
CA GLU A 85 -38.18 -103.38 83.32
C GLU A 85 -38.67 -101.98 82.91
N LYS A 86 -39.92 -101.86 82.45
CA LYS A 86 -40.49 -100.59 81.96
C LYS A 86 -40.66 -99.55 83.07
N GLU A 87 -41.05 -99.97 84.29
CA GLU A 87 -41.08 -99.08 85.46
C GLU A 87 -39.68 -98.45 85.71
N LYS A 88 -38.65 -99.29 85.62
CA LYS A 88 -37.27 -98.97 86.00
C LYS A 88 -36.66 -97.88 85.10
N ALA A 89 -36.88 -97.98 83.78
CA ALA A 89 -36.40 -97.00 82.81
C ALA A 89 -37.10 -95.63 82.91
N ALA A 90 -38.39 -95.62 83.26
CA ALA A 90 -39.14 -94.36 83.44
C ALA A 90 -38.76 -93.61 84.74
N ALA A 91 -38.29 -94.33 85.76
CA ALA A 91 -37.96 -93.79 87.07
C ALA A 91 -36.69 -92.91 87.11
N GLU A 92 -35.80 -92.99 86.12
CA GLU A 92 -34.60 -92.12 86.08
C GLU A 92 -34.93 -90.71 85.59
N LYS A 93 -35.56 -90.58 84.42
CA LYS A 93 -35.80 -89.26 83.79
C LYS A 93 -36.72 -88.34 84.60
N ALA A 94 -37.60 -88.89 85.44
CA ALA A 94 -38.49 -88.11 86.27
C ALA A 94 -37.78 -87.33 87.41
N LYS A 95 -36.53 -87.67 87.74
CA LYS A 95 -35.78 -87.08 88.88
C LYS A 95 -35.35 -85.62 88.65
N GLU A 96 -35.24 -85.19 87.40
CA GLU A 96 -34.74 -83.84 87.03
C GLU A 96 -35.84 -82.76 87.06
N ALA A 97 -37.12 -83.16 87.05
CA ALA A 97 -38.27 -82.27 86.86
C ALA A 97 -38.80 -81.65 88.17
N THR A 98 -37.95 -80.99 88.98
CA THR A 98 -38.40 -80.34 90.22
C THR A 98 -39.18 -79.03 89.96
N PRO A 99 -40.09 -78.60 90.86
CA PRO A 99 -40.83 -77.35 90.70
C PRO A 99 -39.92 -76.11 90.57
N GLU A 100 -38.82 -76.08 91.31
CA GLU A 100 -37.85 -74.98 91.34
C GLU A 100 -37.12 -74.85 90.00
N ALA A 101 -36.77 -75.97 89.36
CA ALA A 101 -36.13 -75.99 88.05
C ALA A 101 -37.05 -75.41 86.96
N ILE A 102 -38.35 -75.77 86.99
CA ILE A 102 -39.35 -75.30 86.02
C ILE A 102 -39.61 -73.79 86.18
N GLN A 103 -39.70 -73.28 87.41
CA GLN A 103 -39.87 -71.83 87.63
C GLN A 103 -38.63 -71.04 87.20
N LYS A 104 -37.43 -71.50 87.59
CA LYS A 104 -36.17 -70.84 87.20
C LYS A 104 -36.02 -70.69 85.69
N ALA A 105 -36.41 -71.71 84.91
CA ALA A 105 -36.36 -71.66 83.45
C ALA A 105 -37.29 -70.58 82.86
N LYS A 106 -38.46 -70.35 83.46
CA LYS A 106 -39.42 -69.31 83.05
C LYS A 106 -38.94 -67.89 83.41
N ASP A 107 -38.24 -67.74 84.54
CA ASP A 107 -37.62 -66.47 84.94
C ASP A 107 -36.43 -66.10 84.05
N ASP A 108 -35.55 -67.07 83.73
CA ASP A 108 -34.41 -66.86 82.83
C ASP A 108 -34.84 -66.49 81.40
N ALA A 109 -35.90 -67.11 80.87
CA ALA A 109 -36.48 -66.75 79.57
C ALA A 109 -37.01 -65.29 79.55
N THR A 110 -37.65 -64.86 80.64
CA THR A 110 -38.14 -63.47 80.80
C THR A 110 -36.98 -62.47 80.83
N LYS A 111 -35.87 -62.83 81.49
CA LYS A 111 -34.65 -62.03 81.57
C LYS A 111 -33.95 -61.88 80.20
N ALA A 112 -33.89 -62.96 79.41
CA ALA A 112 -33.36 -62.92 78.05
C ALA A 112 -34.19 -61.98 77.13
N ALA A 113 -35.52 -62.01 77.23
CA ALA A 113 -36.40 -61.13 76.45
C ALA A 113 -36.25 -59.63 76.78
N ALA A 114 -35.75 -59.28 77.98
CA ALA A 114 -35.40 -57.90 78.33
C ALA A 114 -34.06 -57.47 77.70
N ALA A 115 -33.07 -58.36 77.63
CA ALA A 115 -31.75 -58.08 77.08
C ALA A 115 -31.78 -57.73 75.58
N VAL A 116 -32.64 -58.41 74.79
CA VAL A 116 -32.80 -58.13 73.34
C VAL A 116 -33.18 -56.66 73.11
N LYS A 117 -34.19 -56.14 73.83
CA LYS A 117 -34.67 -54.75 73.67
C LYS A 117 -33.61 -53.70 74.00
N THR A 118 -32.72 -54.00 74.93
CA THR A 118 -31.58 -53.13 75.26
C THR A 118 -30.56 -53.10 74.11
N ALA A 119 -30.29 -54.22 73.46
CA ALA A 119 -29.41 -54.28 72.30
C ALA A 119 -30.02 -53.58 71.07
N GLU A 120 -31.32 -53.72 70.81
CA GLU A 120 -32.03 -52.99 69.74
C GLU A 120 -31.92 -51.46 69.90
N ALA A 121 -31.98 -50.96 71.14
CA ALA A 121 -31.86 -49.53 71.43
C ALA A 121 -30.44 -48.97 71.20
N ASP A 122 -29.41 -49.76 71.47
CA ASP A 122 -28.00 -49.41 71.23
C ASP A 122 -27.70 -49.29 69.73
N VAL A 123 -28.14 -50.28 68.92
CA VAL A 123 -28.08 -50.21 67.44
C VAL A 123 -28.68 -48.92 66.90
N LYS A 124 -29.90 -48.59 67.34
CA LYS A 124 -30.60 -47.38 66.89
C LYS A 124 -29.85 -46.09 67.25
N THR A 125 -29.20 -46.06 68.41
CA THR A 125 -28.42 -44.90 68.89
C THR A 125 -27.16 -44.71 68.05
N LYS A 126 -26.41 -45.77 67.79
CA LYS A 126 -25.18 -45.74 66.97
C LYS A 126 -25.48 -45.41 65.50
N LYS A 127 -26.59 -45.87 64.95
CA LYS A 127 -27.02 -45.53 63.58
C LYS A 127 -27.30 -44.03 63.41
N GLY A 128 -27.88 -43.38 64.42
CA GLY A 128 -28.03 -41.92 64.45
C GLY A 128 -26.70 -41.16 64.48
N ALA A 129 -25.66 -41.72 65.11
CA ALA A 129 -24.32 -41.14 65.10
C ALA A 129 -23.60 -41.33 63.74
N GLN A 130 -23.79 -42.48 63.09
CA GLN A 130 -23.32 -42.75 61.73
C GLN A 130 -23.89 -41.72 60.73
N ASP A 131 -25.21 -41.47 60.75
CA ASP A 131 -25.88 -40.50 59.87
C ASP A 131 -25.38 -39.05 60.07
N ALA A 132 -24.97 -38.69 61.29
CA ALA A 132 -24.38 -37.38 61.57
C ALA A 132 -22.96 -37.26 61.01
N LEU A 133 -22.13 -38.29 61.18
CA LEU A 133 -20.76 -38.33 60.64
C LEU A 133 -20.73 -38.39 59.10
N ALA A 134 -21.71 -39.04 58.47
CA ALA A 134 -21.86 -39.04 57.01
C ALA A 134 -22.07 -37.63 56.44
N LYS A 135 -22.82 -36.77 57.15
CA LYS A 135 -23.06 -35.36 56.78
C LYS A 135 -21.84 -34.46 57.01
N ASP A 136 -21.05 -34.72 58.05
CA ASP A 136 -19.76 -34.04 58.25
C ASP A 136 -18.78 -34.40 57.12
N VAL A 137 -18.64 -35.68 56.77
CA VAL A 137 -17.82 -36.13 55.63
C VAL A 137 -18.22 -35.45 54.32
N ALA A 138 -19.53 -35.37 54.02
CA ALA A 138 -20.01 -34.67 52.82
C ALA A 138 -19.67 -33.17 52.83
N THR A 139 -19.74 -32.53 54.00
CA THR A 139 -19.40 -31.11 54.19
C THR A 139 -17.89 -30.87 54.02
N LYS A 140 -17.05 -31.71 54.64
CA LYS A 140 -15.58 -31.65 54.49
C LYS A 140 -15.10 -31.98 53.08
N GLN A 141 -15.87 -32.78 52.32
CA GLN A 141 -15.58 -33.03 50.91
C GLN A 141 -15.76 -31.74 50.10
N ALA A 142 -16.91 -31.06 50.25
CA ALA A 142 -17.17 -29.78 49.60
C ALA A 142 -16.16 -28.67 49.99
N ASP A 143 -15.74 -28.62 51.26
CA ASP A 143 -14.67 -27.70 51.72
C ASP A 143 -13.34 -27.98 50.98
N ALA A 144 -12.94 -29.25 50.85
CA ALA A 144 -11.70 -29.65 50.19
C ALA A 144 -11.73 -29.42 48.66
N ASP A 145 -12.86 -29.69 48.02
CA ASP A 145 -13.04 -29.48 46.58
C ASP A 145 -13.00 -27.98 46.24
N LYS A 146 -13.67 -27.15 47.05
CA LYS A 146 -13.64 -25.68 46.95
C LYS A 146 -12.24 -25.11 47.19
N ALA A 147 -11.51 -25.64 48.17
CA ALA A 147 -10.12 -25.23 48.43
C ALA A 147 -9.16 -25.66 47.31
N THR A 148 -9.44 -26.78 46.64
CA THR A 148 -8.67 -27.24 45.47
C THR A 148 -8.89 -26.32 44.26
N ALA A 149 -10.14 -25.99 43.92
CA ALA A 149 -10.44 -25.06 42.83
C ALA A 149 -9.82 -23.66 43.03
N ALA A 150 -9.64 -23.23 44.28
CA ALA A 150 -8.93 -21.98 44.61
C ALA A 150 -7.43 -22.02 44.27
N ILE A 151 -6.79 -23.20 44.26
CA ILE A 151 -5.40 -23.36 43.78
C ILE A 151 -5.36 -23.12 42.27
N ASP A 152 -6.28 -23.69 41.49
CA ASP A 152 -6.25 -23.58 40.03
C ASP A 152 -6.46 -22.13 39.56
N VAL A 153 -7.35 -21.39 40.21
CA VAL A 153 -7.56 -19.94 39.97
C VAL A 153 -6.28 -19.14 40.31
N ALA A 154 -5.64 -19.42 41.44
CA ALA A 154 -4.41 -18.74 41.84
C ALA A 154 -3.21 -19.11 40.94
N ALA A 155 -3.10 -20.37 40.53
CA ALA A 155 -2.05 -20.88 39.66
C ALA A 155 -2.17 -20.26 38.26
N LYS A 156 -3.39 -20.21 37.71
CA LYS A 156 -3.66 -19.50 36.46
C LYS A 156 -3.29 -18.02 36.54
N LYS A 157 -3.65 -17.31 37.62
CA LYS A 157 -3.28 -15.89 37.80
C LYS A 157 -1.77 -15.67 37.88
N VAL A 158 -0.99 -16.62 38.40
CA VAL A 158 0.49 -16.59 38.31
C VAL A 158 0.95 -16.82 36.87
N GLN A 159 0.45 -17.85 36.19
CA GLN A 159 0.82 -18.19 34.80
C GLN A 159 0.50 -17.07 33.80
N ASP A 160 -0.67 -16.44 33.92
CA ASP A 160 -1.10 -15.29 33.10
C ASP A 160 -0.19 -14.06 33.31
N LEU A 161 0.43 -13.93 34.49
CA LEU A 161 1.43 -12.89 34.75
C LEU A 161 2.83 -13.29 34.21
N GLU A 162 3.27 -14.53 34.38
CA GLU A 162 4.61 -14.97 33.93
C GLU A 162 4.76 -14.98 32.40
N ASN A 163 3.70 -15.27 31.65
CA ASN A 163 3.73 -15.39 30.18
C ASN A 163 3.84 -14.06 29.39
N GLY A 164 3.95 -12.90 30.04
CA GLY A 164 3.88 -11.59 29.37
C GLY A 164 5.13 -10.74 29.54
N THR A 165 6.06 -10.79 28.57
CA THR A 165 7.37 -10.10 28.63
C THR A 165 7.42 -8.87 27.70
N PRO A 166 7.55 -7.64 28.22
CA PRO A 166 7.85 -6.47 27.41
C PRO A 166 9.34 -6.45 27.02
N SER A 167 9.66 -6.28 25.73
CA SER A 167 11.06 -6.19 25.26
C SER A 167 11.67 -4.82 25.55
N LEU A 168 12.31 -4.67 26.71
CA LEU A 168 13.10 -3.48 27.06
C LEU A 168 14.20 -3.20 26.03
N THR A 169 14.88 -4.24 25.53
CA THR A 169 15.97 -4.14 24.56
C THR A 169 15.53 -3.46 23.26
N ALA A 170 14.29 -3.67 22.81
CA ALA A 170 13.75 -2.99 21.64
C ALA A 170 13.52 -1.48 21.89
N ALA A 171 13.04 -1.11 23.08
CA ALA A 171 12.85 0.29 23.48
C ALA A 171 14.19 1.01 23.71
N GLU A 172 15.20 0.32 24.25
CA GLU A 172 16.55 0.85 24.45
C GLU A 172 17.27 1.07 23.12
N LYS A 173 17.12 0.14 22.16
CA LYS A 173 17.58 0.37 20.77
C LYS A 173 16.85 1.55 20.13
N ALA A 174 15.52 1.65 20.26
CA ALA A 174 14.75 2.76 19.70
C ALA A 174 15.19 4.13 20.27
N LYS A 175 15.54 4.21 21.56
CA LYS A 175 16.16 5.41 22.15
C LYS A 175 17.51 5.71 21.50
N ALA A 176 18.39 4.71 21.33
CA ALA A 176 19.71 4.91 20.74
C ALA A 176 19.63 5.36 19.26
N ASP A 177 18.74 4.75 18.47
CA ASP A 177 18.46 5.12 17.09
C ASP A 177 17.96 6.58 17.00
N ALA A 178 17.01 6.97 17.88
CA ALA A 178 16.48 8.33 17.94
C ALA A 178 17.53 9.36 18.40
N ALA A 179 18.40 9.00 19.35
CA ALA A 179 19.50 9.86 19.79
C ALA A 179 20.50 10.13 18.67
N LYS A 180 20.86 9.11 17.87
CA LYS A 180 21.68 9.31 16.67
C LYS A 180 20.96 10.18 15.64
N ALA A 181 19.67 9.96 15.42
CA ALA A 181 18.87 10.76 14.48
C ALA A 181 18.80 12.25 14.86
N LYS A 182 18.78 12.59 16.16
CA LYS A 182 18.96 13.97 16.63
C LYS A 182 20.32 14.52 16.18
N THR A 183 21.42 13.85 16.53
CA THR A 183 22.78 14.31 16.20
C THR A 183 23.00 14.48 14.70
N ASP A 184 22.50 13.55 13.88
CA ASP A 184 22.57 13.62 12.42
C ASP A 184 21.79 14.85 11.87
N ALA A 185 20.61 15.14 12.42
CA ALA A 185 19.79 16.30 12.05
C ALA A 185 20.38 17.63 12.54
N GLU A 186 21.09 17.62 13.67
CA GLU A 186 21.76 18.77 14.27
C GLU A 186 22.95 19.21 13.41
N GLN A 187 23.81 18.27 13.00
CA GLN A 187 24.87 18.51 12.01
C GLN A 187 24.29 19.01 10.67
N ALA A 188 23.23 18.37 10.16
CA ALA A 188 22.60 18.77 8.89
C ALA A 188 21.98 20.18 8.91
N LYS A 189 21.56 20.67 10.09
CA LYS A 189 21.10 22.05 10.29
C LYS A 189 22.27 23.03 10.24
N ASP A 190 23.40 22.72 10.87
CA ASP A 190 24.57 23.61 10.88
C ASP A 190 25.25 23.70 9.50
N ASP A 191 25.31 22.58 8.77
CA ASP A 191 25.74 22.57 7.36
C ASP A 191 24.80 23.40 6.47
N ALA A 192 23.48 23.32 6.68
CA ALA A 192 22.50 24.15 5.99
C ALA A 192 22.59 25.64 6.36
N ALA A 193 23.00 25.97 7.59
CA ALA A 193 23.24 27.35 8.02
C ALA A 193 24.46 27.94 7.31
N LYS A 194 25.57 27.19 7.25
CA LYS A 194 26.76 27.58 6.48
C LYS A 194 26.44 27.75 4.99
N ALA A 195 25.70 26.82 4.39
CA ALA A 195 25.27 26.91 3.00
C ALA A 195 24.40 28.15 2.72
N ARG A 196 23.56 28.57 3.68
CA ARG A 196 22.79 29.82 3.60
C ARG A 196 23.70 31.05 3.60
N ASP A 197 24.71 31.09 4.45
CA ASP A 197 25.63 32.24 4.53
C ASP A 197 26.53 32.34 3.29
N ASP A 198 26.98 31.22 2.74
CA ASP A 198 27.72 31.20 1.47
C ASP A 198 26.82 31.57 0.27
N ALA A 199 25.55 31.17 0.27
CA ALA A 199 24.56 31.64 -0.70
C ALA A 199 24.27 33.15 -0.56
N ALA A 200 24.25 33.70 0.66
CA ALA A 200 24.11 35.15 0.87
C ALA A 200 25.31 35.95 0.31
N LYS A 201 26.54 35.43 0.49
CA LYS A 201 27.76 36.01 -0.11
C LYS A 201 27.71 35.94 -1.64
N ALA A 202 27.23 34.83 -2.20
CA ALA A 202 27.10 34.67 -3.65
C ALA A 202 26.06 35.64 -4.26
N ASP A 203 24.87 35.77 -3.64
CA ASP A 203 23.83 36.73 -4.05
C ASP A 203 24.33 38.18 -3.97
N ALA A 204 25.11 38.53 -2.94
CA ALA A 204 25.72 39.86 -2.79
C ALA A 204 26.79 40.12 -3.86
N ALA A 205 27.69 39.16 -4.11
CA ALA A 205 28.73 39.26 -5.14
C ALA A 205 28.13 39.36 -6.55
N ALA A 206 27.07 38.61 -6.85
CA ALA A 206 26.34 38.72 -8.11
C ALA A 206 25.67 40.10 -8.26
N THR A 207 25.09 40.64 -7.20
CA THR A 207 24.51 42.00 -7.19
C THR A 207 25.58 43.06 -7.48
N ALA A 208 26.75 42.98 -6.82
CA ALA A 208 27.87 43.88 -7.07
C ALA A 208 28.42 43.78 -8.50
N ASN A 209 28.48 42.57 -9.09
CA ASN A 209 28.86 42.37 -10.48
C ASN A 209 27.87 43.04 -11.45
N VAL A 210 26.56 42.93 -11.22
CA VAL A 210 25.54 43.63 -12.03
C VAL A 210 25.76 45.15 -12.00
N THR A 211 25.94 45.74 -10.83
CA THR A 211 26.24 47.19 -10.69
C THR A 211 27.54 47.59 -11.39
N ALA A 212 28.59 46.75 -11.31
CA ALA A 212 29.84 47.00 -12.01
C ALA A 212 29.68 46.98 -13.56
N LYS A 213 28.83 46.09 -14.10
CA LYS A 213 28.53 46.06 -15.54
C LYS A 213 27.61 47.21 -15.98
N GLU A 214 26.70 47.68 -15.13
CA GLU A 214 25.92 48.91 -15.39
C GLU A 214 26.82 50.15 -15.47
N ASN A 215 27.80 50.27 -14.58
CA ASN A 215 28.76 51.38 -14.59
C ASN A 215 29.67 51.35 -15.82
N ASP A 216 30.19 50.17 -16.22
CA ASP A 216 30.96 50.04 -17.48
C ASP A 216 30.11 50.39 -18.72
N LEU A 217 28.89 49.88 -18.81
CA LEU A 217 27.94 50.19 -19.88
C LEU A 217 27.67 51.69 -19.99
N ASN A 218 27.45 52.38 -18.86
CA ASN A 218 27.22 53.82 -18.84
C ASN A 218 28.48 54.60 -19.27
N ALA A 219 29.68 54.18 -18.85
CA ALA A 219 30.94 54.76 -19.32
C ALA A 219 31.16 54.55 -20.83
N LYS A 220 30.81 53.37 -21.39
CA LYS A 220 30.85 53.14 -22.84
C LYS A 220 29.84 54.01 -23.59
N LYS A 221 28.62 54.19 -23.05
CA LYS A 221 27.58 55.07 -23.64
C LYS A 221 28.02 56.53 -23.67
N GLN A 222 28.64 57.04 -22.59
CA GLN A 222 29.24 58.38 -22.61
C GLN A 222 30.35 58.48 -23.66
N THR A 223 31.26 57.49 -23.70
CA THR A 223 32.35 57.45 -24.69
C THR A 223 31.81 57.51 -26.13
N LEU A 224 30.71 56.81 -26.43
CA LEU A 224 30.04 56.86 -27.73
C LEU A 224 29.49 58.27 -28.02
N ALA A 225 28.75 58.87 -27.08
CA ALA A 225 28.21 60.22 -27.22
C ALA A 225 29.32 61.27 -27.44
N ASP A 226 30.48 61.11 -26.79
CA ASP A 226 31.65 61.97 -27.00
C ASP A 226 32.23 61.82 -28.42
N LYS A 227 32.19 60.63 -29.03
CA LYS A 227 32.61 60.43 -30.44
C LYS A 227 31.58 60.97 -31.44
N GLU A 228 30.29 60.79 -31.17
CA GLU A 228 29.19 61.37 -31.96
C GLU A 228 29.23 62.90 -31.94
N LYS A 229 29.51 63.50 -30.77
CA LYS A 229 29.79 64.93 -30.63
C LYS A 229 31.02 65.34 -31.45
N ALA A 230 32.13 64.62 -31.35
CA ALA A 230 33.35 64.93 -32.10
C ALA A 230 33.16 64.88 -33.64
N LEU A 231 32.28 64.01 -34.17
CA LEU A 231 31.88 64.03 -35.57
C LEU A 231 31.04 65.27 -35.92
N LYS A 232 30.12 65.67 -35.03
CA LYS A 232 29.30 66.89 -35.22
C LYS A 232 30.13 68.17 -35.14
N ASP A 233 31.13 68.21 -34.27
CA ASP A 233 32.03 69.36 -34.07
C ASP A 233 32.97 69.59 -35.29
N LEU A 234 33.04 68.69 -36.28
CA LEU A 234 33.78 68.89 -37.52
C LEU A 234 33.12 69.90 -38.48
N GLY A 235 31.85 70.25 -38.27
CA GLY A 235 31.12 71.23 -39.10
C GLY A 235 30.79 70.72 -40.51
N GLU A 236 30.63 71.65 -41.45
CA GLU A 236 30.37 71.33 -42.86
C GLU A 236 31.66 71.08 -43.66
N LYS A 237 31.56 70.28 -44.73
CA LYS A 237 32.71 70.00 -45.62
C LYS A 237 33.10 71.27 -46.39
N PRO A 238 34.38 71.71 -46.37
CA PRO A 238 34.86 72.78 -47.23
C PRO A 238 34.68 72.48 -48.73
N GLN A 239 34.48 73.52 -49.54
CA GLN A 239 34.38 73.40 -51.00
C GLN A 239 35.73 73.04 -51.61
N ALA A 240 35.73 72.20 -52.65
CA ALA A 240 36.86 71.34 -52.96
C ALA A 240 37.04 71.06 -54.46
N TYR A 241 37.33 72.10 -55.23
CA TYR A 241 37.64 72.00 -56.66
C TYR A 241 39.13 72.19 -56.87
N ASP A 242 39.79 71.25 -57.54
CA ASP A 242 41.21 71.36 -57.91
C ASP A 242 41.35 72.14 -59.22
N PHE A 243 42.14 73.22 -59.17
CA PHE A 243 42.48 74.09 -60.29
C PHE A 243 44.02 74.26 -60.41
N SER A 244 44.82 73.40 -59.76
CA SER A 244 46.28 73.54 -59.70
C SER A 244 47.00 73.36 -61.06
N ASP A 245 46.29 72.82 -62.05
CA ASP A 245 46.67 72.73 -63.46
C ASP A 245 46.43 74.04 -64.24
N VAL A 246 45.56 74.93 -63.75
CA VAL A 246 45.16 76.17 -64.42
C VAL A 246 46.22 77.26 -64.23
N LYS A 247 46.84 77.72 -65.32
CA LYS A 247 47.83 78.81 -65.30
C LYS A 247 47.55 79.81 -66.41
N PHE A 248 47.32 81.07 -66.03
CA PHE A 248 47.04 82.18 -66.93
C PHE A 248 48.16 83.22 -66.80
N ASN A 249 48.89 83.49 -67.87
CA ASN A 249 50.11 84.29 -67.87
C ASN A 249 50.02 85.47 -68.84
N LEU A 250 50.01 86.69 -68.30
CA LEU A 250 49.99 87.92 -69.12
C LEU A 250 51.31 88.14 -69.86
N GLY A 251 52.43 87.71 -69.27
CA GLY A 251 53.78 88.09 -69.68
C GLY A 251 54.14 89.49 -69.18
N ALA A 252 55.25 89.62 -68.46
CA ALA A 252 55.63 90.85 -67.74
C ALA A 252 55.63 92.12 -68.61
N ASN A 253 56.09 92.02 -69.87
CA ASN A 253 56.09 93.16 -70.80
C ASN A 253 54.69 93.64 -71.20
N PHE A 254 53.72 92.73 -71.31
CA PHE A 254 52.32 93.08 -71.61
C PHE A 254 51.63 93.63 -70.36
N ALA A 255 51.81 92.99 -69.20
CA ALA A 255 51.31 93.50 -67.92
C ALA A 255 51.82 94.93 -67.63
N ALA A 256 53.12 95.20 -67.85
CA ALA A 256 53.70 96.54 -67.72
C ALA A 256 53.13 97.54 -68.73
N ALA A 257 52.91 97.14 -70.00
CA ALA A 257 52.29 98.01 -71.00
C ALA A 257 50.80 98.28 -70.70
N LEU A 258 50.10 97.34 -70.07
CA LEU A 258 48.70 97.46 -69.68
C LEU A 258 48.57 98.38 -68.46
N ASN A 259 49.46 98.23 -67.47
CA ASN A 259 49.56 99.18 -66.35
C ASN A 259 49.94 100.60 -66.81
N GLU A 260 50.71 100.76 -67.89
CA GLU A 260 50.95 102.07 -68.49
C GLU A 260 49.68 102.65 -69.15
N ARG A 261 48.87 101.80 -69.80
CA ARG A 261 47.56 102.18 -70.35
C ARG A 261 46.58 102.64 -69.27
N ALA A 262 46.64 102.03 -68.08
CA ALA A 262 45.93 102.47 -66.89
C ALA A 262 46.35 103.88 -66.44
N LYS A 263 47.65 104.15 -66.28
CA LYS A 263 48.14 105.50 -65.91
C LYS A 263 47.70 106.58 -66.90
N LEU A 264 47.71 106.27 -68.21
CA LEU A 264 47.24 107.19 -69.25
C LEU A 264 45.74 107.53 -69.10
N MET A 265 44.93 106.68 -68.46
CA MET A 265 43.53 106.96 -68.08
C MET A 265 43.39 107.66 -66.71
N GLY A 266 44.48 108.15 -66.11
CA GLY A 266 44.46 108.80 -64.80
C GLY A 266 44.44 107.84 -63.59
N GLU A 267 44.80 106.56 -63.77
CA GLU A 267 44.85 105.61 -62.65
C GLU A 267 45.86 106.03 -61.58
N ASN A 268 45.34 106.40 -60.40
CA ASN A 268 46.08 106.97 -59.27
C ASN A 268 46.70 108.36 -59.53
N ASP A 269 46.21 109.14 -60.50
CA ASP A 269 46.60 110.54 -60.68
C ASP A 269 46.07 111.41 -59.53
N PRO A 270 46.94 111.98 -58.66
CA PRO A 270 46.50 112.77 -57.50
C PRO A 270 45.97 114.15 -57.89
N ASN A 271 46.17 114.58 -59.14
CA ASN A 271 45.64 115.84 -59.67
C ASN A 271 44.35 115.64 -60.47
N ASN A 272 43.78 114.42 -60.48
CA ASN A 272 42.50 114.14 -61.12
C ASN A 272 41.39 114.99 -60.48
N THR A 273 40.83 115.92 -61.27
CA THR A 273 39.79 116.87 -60.85
C THR A 273 38.39 116.27 -60.78
N GLY A 274 38.20 115.01 -61.19
CA GLY A 274 36.89 114.37 -61.33
C GLY A 274 36.13 114.75 -62.61
N ASP A 275 36.73 115.56 -63.51
CA ASP A 275 36.20 115.75 -64.86
C ASP A 275 36.36 114.45 -65.66
N GLY A 276 35.22 113.83 -65.99
CA GLY A 276 35.18 112.61 -66.79
C GLY A 276 35.81 112.74 -68.19
N ARG A 277 35.98 113.95 -68.73
CA ARG A 277 36.66 114.21 -70.02
C ARG A 277 38.18 114.29 -69.88
N ALA A 278 38.71 114.77 -68.77
CA ALA A 278 40.16 114.90 -68.54
C ALA A 278 40.90 113.55 -68.45
N ASN A 279 40.15 112.46 -68.20
CA ASN A 279 40.68 111.10 -68.09
C ASN A 279 40.40 110.22 -69.32
N GLU A 280 39.67 110.70 -70.33
CA GLU A 280 39.51 109.94 -71.57
C GLU A 280 40.81 109.92 -72.37
N LEU A 281 41.16 108.76 -72.93
CA LEU A 281 42.35 108.63 -73.79
C LEU A 281 42.29 109.48 -75.07
N SER A 282 41.13 110.08 -75.38
CA SER A 282 40.91 111.07 -76.43
C SER A 282 41.49 112.46 -76.10
N THR A 283 41.70 112.80 -74.83
CA THR A 283 42.22 114.12 -74.38
C THR A 283 43.69 114.10 -73.95
N ARG A 284 44.29 112.91 -73.86
CA ARG A 284 45.69 112.68 -73.50
C ARG A 284 46.62 112.73 -74.75
N ASN A 285 47.94 112.60 -74.58
CA ASN A 285 48.88 112.65 -75.71
C ASN A 285 48.66 111.47 -76.68
N GLN A 286 48.09 111.76 -77.86
CA GLN A 286 47.74 110.74 -78.84
C GLN A 286 48.95 109.94 -79.36
N ALA A 287 50.16 110.52 -79.36
CA ALA A 287 51.37 109.79 -79.75
C ALA A 287 51.69 108.66 -78.75
N GLU A 288 51.59 108.94 -77.44
CA GLU A 288 51.80 107.97 -76.36
C GLU A 288 50.68 106.91 -76.32
N VAL A 289 49.42 107.34 -76.44
CA VAL A 289 48.24 106.44 -76.45
C VAL A 289 48.30 105.45 -77.62
N ASN A 290 48.71 105.90 -78.80
CA ASN A 290 48.83 105.05 -79.99
C ASN A 290 50.07 104.14 -79.93
N ALA A 291 51.23 104.64 -79.48
CA ALA A 291 52.43 103.83 -79.29
C ALA A 291 52.21 102.73 -78.23
N ASN A 292 51.48 103.04 -77.16
CA ASN A 292 51.04 102.07 -76.16
C ASN A 292 50.08 101.01 -76.76
N ALA A 293 49.11 101.42 -77.59
CA ALA A 293 48.14 100.50 -78.19
C ALA A 293 48.79 99.48 -79.14
N GLU A 294 49.69 99.92 -80.02
CA GLU A 294 50.42 99.01 -80.93
C GLU A 294 51.42 98.12 -80.19
N LYS A 295 52.08 98.63 -79.13
CA LYS A 295 52.92 97.80 -78.24
C LYS A 295 52.10 96.70 -77.54
N LEU A 296 50.90 97.04 -77.05
CA LEU A 296 50.00 96.05 -76.45
C LEU A 296 49.57 94.98 -77.46
N LYS A 297 49.17 95.38 -78.66
CA LYS A 297 48.78 94.49 -79.78
C LYS A 297 49.88 93.49 -80.16
N GLN A 298 51.11 93.94 -80.42
CA GLN A 298 52.25 93.06 -80.75
C GLN A 298 52.55 92.05 -79.63
N LEU A 299 52.48 92.50 -78.37
CA LEU A 299 52.69 91.63 -77.21
C LEU A 299 51.50 90.67 -76.97
N ALA A 300 50.29 91.06 -77.34
CA ALA A 300 49.08 90.28 -77.15
C ALA A 300 49.06 89.03 -78.05
N GLU A 301 49.36 89.18 -79.34
CA GLU A 301 49.47 88.06 -80.29
C GLU A 301 50.41 86.95 -79.75
N THR A 302 51.56 87.37 -79.22
CA THR A 302 52.59 86.46 -78.68
C THR A 302 52.18 85.79 -77.35
N ASN A 303 51.38 86.45 -76.51
CA ASN A 303 51.00 85.89 -75.19
C ASN A 303 49.67 85.12 -75.25
N MET A 304 48.75 85.48 -76.14
CA MET A 304 47.51 84.72 -76.40
C MET A 304 47.83 83.28 -76.81
N ALA A 305 48.80 83.08 -77.70
CA ALA A 305 49.24 81.77 -78.18
C ALA A 305 49.92 80.91 -77.11
N LYS A 306 50.43 81.52 -76.02
CA LYS A 306 51.07 80.81 -74.88
C LYS A 306 50.07 80.40 -73.81
N ASN A 307 48.88 81.01 -73.78
CA ASN A 307 47.83 80.69 -72.84
C ASN A 307 46.93 79.60 -73.43
N THR A 308 47.31 78.35 -73.21
CA THR A 308 46.51 77.17 -73.56
C THR A 308 46.16 76.37 -72.31
N TYR A 309 44.93 75.86 -72.28
CA TYR A 309 44.41 75.01 -71.22
C TYR A 309 43.46 74.00 -71.84
N THR A 310 43.64 72.71 -71.51
CA THR A 310 42.90 71.60 -72.11
C THR A 310 42.59 70.57 -71.02
N ASN A 311 41.31 70.29 -70.78
CA ASN A 311 40.89 69.34 -69.74
C ASN A 311 40.06 68.21 -70.34
N THR A 312 40.69 67.06 -70.55
CA THR A 312 40.09 65.82 -71.10
C THR A 312 39.85 64.74 -70.03
N THR A 313 40.28 65.00 -68.79
CA THR A 313 40.11 64.12 -67.64
C THR A 313 38.72 64.28 -67.01
N ASP A 314 38.20 65.49 -66.95
CA ASP A 314 36.88 65.78 -66.40
C ASP A 314 35.76 65.54 -67.42
N LYS A 315 35.25 64.30 -67.40
CA LYS A 315 34.23 63.77 -68.32
C LYS A 315 32.80 63.88 -67.80
N ARG A 316 32.55 64.61 -66.70
CA ARG A 316 31.18 64.85 -66.19
C ARG A 316 30.38 65.61 -67.24
N GLU A 317 29.22 65.11 -67.65
CA GLU A 317 28.34 65.80 -68.60
C GLU A 317 27.69 67.03 -67.93
N VAL A 318 27.57 68.12 -68.70
CA VAL A 318 26.93 69.37 -68.29
C VAL A 318 25.96 69.86 -69.37
N ASP A 319 24.80 70.39 -68.96
CA ASP A 319 23.85 71.09 -69.82
C ASP A 319 23.88 72.58 -69.43
N ILE A 320 24.36 73.45 -70.32
CA ILE A 320 24.55 74.88 -69.98
C ILE A 320 23.22 75.61 -69.67
N TRP A 321 22.07 75.09 -70.13
CA TRP A 321 20.77 75.66 -69.74
C TRP A 321 20.28 75.18 -68.37
N ASN A 322 20.91 74.14 -67.78
CA ASN A 322 20.46 73.49 -66.55
C ASN A 322 21.63 72.98 -65.69
N LEU A 323 22.65 73.81 -65.48
CA LEU A 323 23.78 73.52 -64.59
C LEU A 323 23.29 73.36 -63.14
N THR A 324 23.77 72.33 -62.44
CA THR A 324 23.48 72.11 -61.02
C THR A 324 24.11 73.21 -60.14
N ALA A 325 23.67 73.34 -58.89
CA ALA A 325 24.27 74.30 -57.95
C ALA A 325 25.79 74.07 -57.76
N ASP A 326 26.23 72.82 -57.70
CA ASP A 326 27.65 72.44 -57.64
C ASP A 326 28.42 72.81 -58.92
N GLN A 327 27.83 72.59 -60.10
CA GLN A 327 28.43 72.99 -61.38
C GLN A 327 28.51 74.51 -61.53
N LYS A 328 27.45 75.25 -61.13
CA LYS A 328 27.40 76.72 -61.08
C LYS A 328 28.48 77.27 -60.12
N ARG A 329 28.66 76.63 -58.96
CA ARG A 329 29.69 76.93 -57.95
C ARG A 329 31.11 76.68 -58.47
N GLU A 330 31.33 75.56 -59.15
CA GLU A 330 32.63 75.20 -59.72
C GLU A 330 33.06 76.18 -60.83
N ILE A 331 32.20 76.51 -61.81
CA ILE A 331 32.55 77.47 -62.87
C ILE A 331 32.81 78.88 -62.32
N ASN A 332 32.09 79.27 -61.26
CA ASN A 332 32.27 80.57 -60.62
C ASN A 332 33.66 80.68 -59.98
N LEU A 333 34.04 79.67 -59.19
CA LEU A 333 35.34 79.60 -58.53
C LEU A 333 36.50 79.37 -59.51
N PHE A 334 36.27 78.67 -60.62
CA PHE A 334 37.25 78.53 -61.71
C PHE A 334 37.51 79.89 -62.39
N GLY A 335 36.47 80.66 -62.68
CA GLY A 335 36.60 82.02 -63.21
C GLY A 335 37.29 82.97 -62.21
N LEU A 336 36.91 82.94 -60.93
CA LEU A 336 37.56 83.68 -59.85
C LEU A 336 39.06 83.38 -59.78
N HIS A 337 39.45 82.12 -59.94
CA HIS A 337 40.85 81.69 -59.94
C HIS A 337 41.65 82.33 -61.08
N ILE A 338 41.11 82.34 -62.31
CA ILE A 338 41.73 83.00 -63.47
C ILE A 338 41.82 84.52 -63.26
N VAL A 339 40.72 85.17 -62.83
CA VAL A 339 40.69 86.62 -62.56
C VAL A 339 41.73 87.02 -61.52
N ASN A 340 41.91 86.22 -60.46
CA ASN A 340 42.91 86.51 -59.44
C ASN A 340 44.36 86.30 -59.91
N GLN A 341 44.64 85.36 -60.83
CA GLN A 341 45.96 85.27 -61.47
C GLN A 341 46.24 86.50 -62.36
N ILE A 342 45.24 87.00 -63.09
CA ILE A 342 45.35 88.20 -63.93
C ILE A 342 45.63 89.45 -63.07
N ARG A 343 44.83 89.66 -62.01
CA ARG A 343 44.95 90.82 -61.11
C ARG A 343 46.29 90.86 -60.38
N GLU A 344 46.76 89.71 -59.89
CA GLU A 344 48.07 89.58 -59.22
C GLU A 344 49.24 89.96 -60.14
N GLN A 345 49.20 89.59 -61.42
CA GLN A 345 50.24 89.97 -62.41
C GLN A 345 50.23 91.46 -62.78
N LEU A 346 49.13 92.17 -62.53
CA LEU A 346 49.02 93.62 -62.69
C LEU A 346 49.33 94.38 -61.38
N GLY A 347 49.52 93.67 -60.26
CA GLY A 347 49.72 94.25 -58.93
C GLY A 347 48.43 94.67 -58.22
N ASN A 348 47.26 94.30 -58.74
CA ASN A 348 45.95 94.69 -58.20
C ASN A 348 45.44 93.71 -57.13
N PRO A 349 44.71 94.18 -56.09
CA PRO A 349 44.21 93.31 -55.01
C PRO A 349 43.34 92.16 -55.52
N LYS A 350 43.40 91.00 -54.87
CA LYS A 350 42.56 89.84 -55.20
C LYS A 350 41.10 90.06 -54.82
N VAL A 351 40.19 89.56 -55.66
CA VAL A 351 38.73 89.52 -55.47
C VAL A 351 38.29 88.22 -54.82
N LYS A 352 37.08 88.22 -54.26
CA LYS A 352 36.38 87.07 -53.67
C LYS A 352 35.07 86.78 -54.41
N THR A 353 34.58 85.54 -54.40
CA THR A 353 33.17 85.27 -54.70
C THR A 353 32.37 85.31 -53.40
N THR A 354 31.17 85.89 -53.42
CA THR A 354 30.19 85.79 -52.32
C THR A 354 28.92 85.08 -52.79
N VAL A 355 28.12 84.57 -51.84
CA VAL A 355 26.82 83.94 -52.14
C VAL A 355 25.89 84.90 -52.92
N GLY A 356 25.87 86.19 -52.56
CA GLY A 356 25.11 87.22 -53.27
C GLY A 356 25.58 87.45 -54.71
N MET A 357 26.90 87.50 -54.95
CA MET A 357 27.46 87.65 -56.30
C MET A 357 27.20 86.42 -57.18
N GLU A 358 27.32 85.21 -56.63
CA GLU A 358 26.99 83.99 -57.35
C GLU A 358 25.49 83.93 -57.69
N LYS A 359 24.60 84.24 -56.74
CA LYS A 359 23.16 84.27 -56.96
C LYS A 359 22.78 85.25 -58.07
N PHE A 360 23.33 86.47 -58.02
CA PHE A 360 23.18 87.46 -59.09
C PHE A 360 23.64 86.94 -60.46
N ALA A 361 24.87 86.41 -60.55
CA ALA A 361 25.43 85.93 -61.81
C ALA A 361 24.67 84.73 -62.41
N ASN A 362 24.08 83.89 -61.55
CA ASN A 362 23.23 82.78 -61.94
C ASN A 362 21.85 83.25 -62.41
N GLU A 363 21.18 84.15 -61.69
CA GLU A 363 19.90 84.73 -62.12
C GLU A 363 20.03 85.45 -63.47
N ALA A 364 21.11 86.22 -63.66
CA ALA A 364 21.44 86.88 -64.94
C ALA A 364 21.73 85.88 -66.09
N ALA A 365 22.32 84.73 -65.79
CA ALA A 365 22.52 83.66 -66.78
C ALA A 365 21.19 82.98 -67.15
N ASP A 366 20.34 82.72 -66.16
CA ASP A 366 19.07 82.03 -66.33
C ASP A 366 18.05 82.89 -67.12
N THR A 367 18.03 84.23 -66.96
CA THR A 367 17.22 85.10 -67.85
C THR A 367 17.72 85.07 -69.30
N ARG A 368 19.04 85.17 -69.53
CA ARG A 368 19.61 85.16 -70.87
C ARG A 368 19.38 83.82 -71.57
N ASN A 369 19.56 82.70 -70.87
CA ASN A 369 19.26 81.36 -71.40
C ASN A 369 17.76 81.26 -71.79
N LYS A 370 16.85 81.81 -71.00
CA LYS A 370 15.41 81.85 -71.31
C LYS A 370 15.06 82.76 -72.51
N LYS A 371 15.77 83.88 -72.69
CA LYS A 371 15.51 84.89 -73.75
C LYS A 371 16.19 84.57 -75.08
N TYR A 372 17.35 83.92 -75.05
CA TYR A 372 18.24 83.69 -76.21
C TYR A 372 18.77 82.26 -76.32
N GLY A 373 18.14 81.28 -75.68
CA GLY A 373 18.56 79.88 -75.74
C GLY A 373 18.52 79.30 -77.16
N LYS A 374 17.48 79.59 -77.95
CA LYS A 374 17.39 79.20 -79.36
C LYS A 374 17.14 80.43 -80.23
N VAL A 375 17.87 80.58 -81.32
CA VAL A 375 17.90 81.80 -82.16
C VAL A 375 18.17 81.50 -83.63
N THR A 376 17.85 82.45 -84.52
CA THR A 376 18.08 82.38 -85.97
C THR A 376 19.30 83.21 -86.39
N GLU A 377 19.36 84.45 -85.92
CA GLU A 377 20.49 85.35 -86.06
C GLU A 377 21.32 85.37 -84.77
N THR A 378 22.64 85.57 -84.92
CA THR A 378 23.52 85.85 -83.77
C THR A 378 24.44 87.02 -84.05
N TYR A 379 24.13 88.13 -83.38
CA TYR A 379 25.13 89.04 -82.86
C TYR A 379 24.75 89.22 -81.40
N ALA A 380 25.59 88.75 -80.48
CA ALA A 380 25.15 88.37 -79.15
C ALA A 380 24.98 89.58 -78.22
N LYS A 381 23.77 90.17 -78.29
CA LYS A 381 23.30 91.22 -77.39
C LYS A 381 23.30 90.70 -75.94
N PRO A 382 23.91 91.43 -74.98
CA PRO A 382 23.69 91.17 -73.56
C PRO A 382 22.20 91.35 -73.21
N ASP A 383 21.69 90.55 -72.29
CA ASP A 383 20.33 90.72 -71.76
C ASP A 383 20.33 91.83 -70.70
N TYR A 384 20.52 93.09 -71.12
CA TYR A 384 20.65 94.22 -70.19
C TYR A 384 19.42 94.36 -69.27
N ASP A 385 18.22 94.03 -69.73
CA ASP A 385 17.01 93.99 -68.91
C ASP A 385 17.15 92.97 -67.77
N GLY A 386 17.46 91.72 -68.11
CA GLY A 386 17.60 90.63 -67.15
C GLY A 386 18.76 90.83 -66.18
N ILE A 387 19.89 91.37 -66.65
CA ILE A 387 21.05 91.70 -65.83
C ILE A 387 20.73 92.84 -64.85
N ASN A 388 20.07 93.92 -65.30
CA ASN A 388 19.65 95.00 -64.40
C ASN A 388 18.58 94.53 -63.39
N ALA A 389 17.67 93.64 -63.81
CA ALA A 389 16.67 93.04 -62.93
C ALA A 389 17.29 92.13 -61.86
N ALA A 390 18.24 91.26 -62.24
CA ALA A 390 18.98 90.42 -61.31
C ALA A 390 19.86 91.25 -60.36
N ALA A 391 20.50 92.32 -60.84
CA ALA A 391 21.26 93.24 -59.99
C ALA A 391 20.35 93.86 -58.90
N LYS A 392 19.21 94.41 -59.32
CA LYS A 392 18.19 94.97 -58.41
C LYS A 392 17.65 93.95 -57.40
N ALA A 393 17.45 92.70 -57.82
CA ALA A 393 16.96 91.62 -56.95
C ALA A 393 17.95 91.24 -55.84
N ASN A 394 19.26 91.39 -56.09
CA ASN A 394 20.35 91.04 -55.16
C ASN A 394 21.04 92.27 -54.54
N GLY A 395 20.35 93.41 -54.48
CA GLY A 395 20.83 94.61 -53.78
C GLY A 395 21.95 95.39 -54.45
N LEU A 396 22.32 95.05 -55.69
CA LEU A 396 23.35 95.73 -56.48
C LEU A 396 22.77 96.92 -57.27
N SER A 397 23.58 97.96 -57.47
CA SER A 397 23.19 99.12 -58.28
C SER A 397 22.84 98.71 -59.72
N TYR A 398 21.70 99.18 -60.24
CA TYR A 398 21.20 98.89 -61.59
C TYR A 398 20.99 100.19 -62.41
N LYS A 399 20.63 100.09 -63.69
CA LYS A 399 20.18 101.21 -64.54
C LYS A 399 18.88 100.86 -65.26
N THR A 400 18.27 101.86 -65.90
CA THR A 400 17.01 101.74 -66.66
C THR A 400 17.21 102.14 -68.12
N GLY A 401 16.75 101.30 -69.05
CA GLY A 401 16.97 101.44 -70.50
C GLY A 401 18.17 100.62 -71.01
N ASP A 402 18.49 100.72 -72.29
CA ASP A 402 19.52 99.93 -73.01
C ASP A 402 20.98 100.12 -72.53
N ASN A 403 21.20 100.88 -71.44
CA ASN A 403 22.51 101.22 -70.92
C ASN A 403 22.81 100.51 -69.59
N GLN A 404 23.98 99.89 -69.54
CA GLN A 404 24.42 99.00 -68.48
C GLN A 404 24.94 99.73 -67.22
N ASN A 405 24.66 99.22 -66.02
CA ASN A 405 25.46 99.56 -64.82
C ASN A 405 26.72 98.69 -64.76
N GLN A 406 27.83 99.21 -64.21
CA GLN A 406 29.22 98.76 -64.47
C GLN A 406 29.60 97.38 -63.91
N SER A 407 28.89 96.32 -64.27
CA SER A 407 29.50 94.99 -64.28
C SER A 407 30.52 94.96 -65.41
N ASP A 408 31.70 94.41 -65.15
CA ASP A 408 32.69 94.15 -66.20
C ASP A 408 32.29 92.91 -67.02
N ILE A 409 31.15 93.05 -67.72
CA ILE A 409 30.61 92.03 -68.63
C ILE A 409 31.67 91.79 -69.69
N ILE A 410 32.37 90.68 -69.49
CA ILE A 410 33.08 90.00 -70.55
C ILE A 410 32.01 89.55 -71.55
N PHE A 411 31.65 90.42 -72.48
CA PHE A 411 31.29 89.91 -73.79
C PHE A 411 32.61 89.45 -74.44
N ALA A 412 32.98 88.20 -74.16
CA ALA A 412 34.02 87.50 -74.90
C ALA A 412 33.51 87.33 -76.33
N ASN A 413 34.06 88.13 -77.23
CA ASN A 413 33.58 88.19 -78.61
C ASN A 413 33.90 86.84 -79.29
N ALA A 414 32.87 86.01 -79.50
CA ALA A 414 33.02 84.58 -79.78
C ALA A 414 33.43 84.24 -81.23
N LYS A 415 34.20 85.14 -81.87
CA LYS A 415 34.68 85.08 -83.26
C LYS A 415 35.30 83.73 -83.64
N THR A 416 35.93 83.04 -82.69
CA THR A 416 36.68 81.78 -82.88
C THR A 416 35.95 80.50 -82.43
N PHE A 417 34.70 80.58 -81.96
CA PHE A 417 34.07 79.48 -81.19
C PHE A 417 32.82 78.86 -81.84
N GLN A 418 32.58 79.10 -83.13
CA GLN A 418 31.65 78.30 -83.94
C GLN A 418 32.26 76.90 -84.17
N LYS A 419 32.12 75.98 -83.20
CA LYS A 419 32.86 74.69 -83.17
C LYS A 419 32.00 73.42 -83.25
N THR A 420 30.67 73.50 -83.28
CA THR A 420 29.79 72.33 -83.51
C THR A 420 28.67 72.60 -84.51
N GLU A 421 28.96 72.37 -85.79
CA GLU A 421 27.92 72.13 -86.80
C GLU A 421 27.34 70.72 -86.60
N GLU A 422 26.19 70.63 -85.94
CA GLU A 422 25.37 69.41 -85.92
C GLU A 422 24.06 69.71 -86.66
N SER A 423 23.36 68.67 -87.12
CA SER A 423 22.21 68.85 -88.01
C SER A 423 21.02 67.94 -87.71
N GLU A 424 19.83 68.51 -87.68
CA GLU A 424 18.56 67.78 -87.62
C GLU A 424 18.02 67.56 -89.06
N VAL A 425 17.32 66.44 -89.29
CA VAL A 425 16.83 66.04 -90.64
C VAL A 425 15.32 65.81 -90.61
N PHE A 426 14.61 66.45 -91.54
CA PHE A 426 13.16 66.44 -91.64
C PHE A 426 12.68 66.06 -93.05
N LYS A 427 11.52 65.39 -93.15
CA LYS A 427 10.93 64.93 -94.42
C LYS A 427 10.29 66.05 -95.27
N SER A 428 10.22 67.26 -94.74
CA SER A 428 9.72 68.47 -95.41
C SER A 428 10.39 69.70 -94.82
N GLU A 429 10.33 70.82 -95.56
CA GLU A 429 10.66 72.13 -95.01
C GLU A 429 9.82 72.41 -93.75
N GLN A 430 10.43 73.07 -92.77
CA GLN A 430 9.82 73.42 -91.49
C GLN A 430 9.78 74.93 -91.33
N ASN A 431 8.70 75.45 -90.71
CA ASN A 431 8.72 76.82 -90.23
C ASN A 431 9.80 76.96 -89.14
N LEU A 432 10.69 77.95 -89.28
CA LEU A 432 11.88 78.09 -88.43
C LEU A 432 11.54 78.30 -86.94
N ASN A 433 10.43 78.97 -86.62
CA ASN A 433 9.96 79.11 -85.23
C ASN A 433 9.45 77.77 -84.68
N THR A 434 8.72 76.99 -85.48
CA THR A 434 8.25 75.65 -85.11
C THR A 434 9.41 74.67 -84.93
N LEU A 435 10.43 74.73 -85.81
CA LEU A 435 11.67 73.99 -85.68
C LEU A 435 12.40 74.32 -84.37
N MET A 436 12.59 75.62 -84.08
CA MET A 436 13.21 76.05 -82.83
C MET A 436 12.42 75.60 -81.59
N GLN A 437 11.09 75.73 -81.59
CA GLN A 437 10.25 75.28 -80.47
C GLN A 437 10.35 73.76 -80.26
N ASN A 438 10.27 72.96 -81.33
CA ASN A 438 10.17 71.50 -81.25
C ASN A 438 11.51 70.76 -81.21
N SER A 439 12.62 71.38 -81.62
CA SER A 439 13.95 70.75 -81.60
C SER A 439 14.33 70.28 -80.17
N PRO A 440 14.75 69.02 -79.98
CA PRO A 440 15.20 68.52 -78.67
C PRO A 440 16.64 68.95 -78.32
N ARG A 441 17.34 69.66 -79.21
CA ARG A 441 18.77 69.96 -79.09
C ARG A 441 19.09 70.87 -77.89
N LYS A 442 20.18 70.54 -77.20
CA LYS A 442 20.67 71.17 -75.96
C LYS A 442 22.16 71.53 -76.07
N PRO A 443 22.65 72.48 -75.27
CA PRO A 443 24.06 72.88 -75.21
C PRO A 443 24.84 71.97 -74.24
N THR A 444 25.00 70.69 -74.58
CA THR A 444 25.72 69.73 -73.74
C THR A 444 27.20 69.59 -74.11
N MET A 445 28.04 69.27 -73.12
CA MET A 445 29.49 69.01 -73.24
C MET A 445 30.01 68.35 -71.96
N THR A 446 31.32 68.08 -71.86
CA THR A 446 31.94 67.74 -70.56
C THR A 446 32.31 68.99 -69.75
N MET A 447 32.38 68.86 -68.43
CA MET A 447 32.82 69.90 -67.52
C MET A 447 34.29 70.33 -67.78
N GLY A 448 35.13 69.41 -68.25
CA GLY A 448 36.48 69.72 -68.75
C GLY A 448 36.45 70.63 -69.97
N GLN A 449 35.59 70.34 -70.96
CA GLN A 449 35.37 71.20 -72.13
C GLN A 449 34.81 72.57 -71.72
N LEU A 450 33.84 72.62 -70.79
CA LEU A 450 33.28 73.88 -70.29
C LEU A 450 34.35 74.76 -69.61
N LYS A 451 35.21 74.17 -68.77
CA LYS A 451 36.36 74.88 -68.17
C LYS A 451 37.38 75.34 -69.21
N GLN A 452 37.63 74.54 -70.25
CA GLN A 452 38.42 74.98 -71.41
C GLN A 452 37.81 76.20 -72.12
N TYR A 453 36.50 76.20 -72.41
CA TYR A 453 35.85 77.36 -73.02
C TYR A 453 35.86 78.60 -72.13
N ILE A 454 35.75 78.46 -70.80
CA ILE A 454 35.91 79.57 -69.86
C ILE A 454 37.33 80.16 -69.94
N PHE A 455 38.36 79.32 -69.96
CA PHE A 455 39.74 79.77 -70.11
C PHE A 455 39.99 80.43 -71.49
N GLU A 456 39.52 79.82 -72.59
CA GLU A 456 39.62 80.37 -73.95
C GLU A 456 38.91 81.75 -74.06
N ALA A 457 37.79 81.96 -73.35
CA ALA A 457 37.09 83.24 -73.29
C ALA A 457 37.88 84.33 -72.54
N TYR A 458 38.46 84.01 -71.37
CA TYR A 458 39.35 84.93 -70.65
C TYR A 458 40.61 85.25 -71.47
N ASN A 459 41.21 84.25 -72.14
CA ASN A 459 42.38 84.43 -73.01
C ASN A 459 42.06 85.39 -74.17
N SER A 460 40.98 85.11 -74.90
CA SER A 460 40.50 85.99 -75.98
C SER A 460 40.24 87.41 -75.49
N LYS A 461 39.54 87.61 -74.36
CA LYS A 461 39.18 88.94 -73.88
C LYS A 461 40.37 89.77 -73.38
N MET A 462 41.43 89.12 -72.87
CA MET A 462 42.66 89.82 -72.47
C MET A 462 43.51 90.26 -73.68
N PHE A 463 43.50 89.53 -74.80
CA PHE A 463 44.48 89.72 -75.88
C PHE A 463 43.91 90.11 -77.27
N THR A 464 42.62 89.95 -77.56
CA THR A 464 42.01 90.36 -78.85
C THR A 464 41.37 91.76 -78.83
N ASN A 465 41.47 92.46 -77.69
CA ASN A 465 40.69 93.63 -77.28
C ASN A 465 41.03 94.96 -78.01
N ASN A 466 41.58 94.85 -79.23
CA ASN A 466 41.84 95.96 -80.15
C ASN A 466 40.88 95.94 -81.36
N GLU A 467 40.39 94.77 -81.79
CA GLU A 467 39.56 94.64 -82.99
C GLU A 467 38.19 95.33 -82.87
N ASP A 468 37.63 95.38 -81.66
CA ASP A 468 36.29 95.90 -81.41
C ASP A 468 36.28 97.46 -81.32
N TYR A 469 37.45 98.11 -81.47
CA TYR A 469 37.64 99.56 -81.29
C TYR A 469 38.35 100.20 -82.50
N THR A 470 37.59 100.50 -83.55
CA THR A 470 38.10 101.11 -84.80
C THR A 470 37.62 102.56 -84.99
N GLY A 471 38.25 103.28 -85.92
CA GLY A 471 37.91 104.66 -86.24
C GLY A 471 38.04 105.59 -85.03
N ALA A 472 37.02 106.43 -84.79
CA ALA A 472 36.99 107.38 -83.67
C ALA A 472 37.08 106.72 -82.28
N ASN A 473 36.76 105.42 -82.16
CA ASN A 473 36.80 104.68 -80.89
C ASN A 473 38.15 104.02 -80.59
N SER A 474 39.17 104.14 -81.46
CA SER A 474 40.48 103.47 -81.29
C SER A 474 41.19 103.79 -79.98
N HIS A 475 40.99 105.00 -79.43
CA HIS A 475 41.50 105.40 -78.12
C HIS A 475 41.06 104.43 -76.99
N ARG A 476 39.88 103.81 -77.14
CA ARG A 476 39.27 102.86 -76.18
C ARG A 476 39.81 101.43 -76.25
N ALA A 477 40.74 101.14 -77.16
CA ALA A 477 41.40 99.83 -77.21
C ALA A 477 42.01 99.46 -75.84
N TRP A 478 41.93 98.18 -75.51
CA TRP A 478 42.41 97.57 -74.24
C TRP A 478 41.60 97.85 -72.96
N GLU A 479 40.57 98.72 -72.99
CA GLU A 479 39.70 99.03 -71.84
C GLU A 479 39.19 97.78 -71.08
N ASN A 480 38.52 96.85 -71.77
CA ASN A 480 37.98 95.64 -71.11
C ASN A 480 39.04 94.72 -70.46
N ALA A 481 40.29 94.75 -70.95
CA ALA A 481 41.36 93.90 -70.39
C ALA A 481 41.85 94.48 -69.05
N LEU A 482 41.91 95.81 -68.97
CA LEU A 482 42.16 96.52 -67.71
C LEU A 482 41.04 96.31 -66.69
N SER A 483 39.78 96.22 -67.11
CA SER A 483 38.67 96.08 -66.17
C SER A 483 38.53 94.68 -65.59
N ILE A 484 38.80 93.62 -66.36
CA ILE A 484 39.05 92.26 -65.81
C ILE A 484 40.19 92.33 -64.79
N GLY A 485 41.28 92.99 -65.18
CA GLY A 485 42.46 93.26 -64.37
C GLY A 485 42.23 94.15 -63.14
N GLY A 486 41.01 94.65 -62.90
CA GLY A 486 40.65 95.39 -61.69
C GLY A 486 41.01 96.88 -61.68
N SER A 487 41.41 97.44 -62.83
CA SER A 487 41.67 98.88 -63.01
C SER A 487 40.49 99.73 -62.53
N ILE A 488 40.78 100.74 -61.70
CA ILE A 488 39.76 101.72 -61.28
C ILE A 488 39.54 102.80 -62.34
N ALA A 489 40.49 103.07 -63.23
CA ALA A 489 40.39 104.12 -64.24
C ALA A 489 39.35 103.85 -65.35
N TYR A 490 39.00 102.58 -65.60
CA TYR A 490 37.87 102.25 -66.49
C TYR A 490 36.51 102.71 -65.93
N ARG A 491 36.40 102.96 -64.61
CA ARG A 491 35.14 103.31 -63.95
C ARG A 491 34.81 104.79 -64.13
N LYS A 492 34.40 105.16 -65.36
CA LYS A 492 34.17 106.55 -65.82
C LYS A 492 33.61 107.51 -64.76
N ASP A 493 34.23 108.68 -64.69
CA ASP A 493 33.85 109.79 -63.82
C ASP A 493 32.69 110.65 -64.36
N GLY A 494 32.24 111.52 -63.47
CA GLY A 494 31.24 112.57 -63.65
C GLY A 494 31.17 113.35 -62.34
N GLU A 495 30.68 114.58 -62.39
CA GLU A 495 30.91 115.59 -61.35
C GLU A 495 30.50 115.17 -59.90
N GLY A 496 31.16 115.77 -58.91
CA GLY A 496 30.83 115.63 -57.48
C GLY A 496 31.69 114.63 -56.70
N ASN A 497 31.04 113.86 -55.82
CA ASN A 497 31.63 113.10 -54.69
C ASN A 497 32.44 111.84 -55.09
N LYS A 498 33.36 111.93 -56.07
CA LYS A 498 33.99 110.75 -56.70
C LYS A 498 35.49 110.59 -56.45
N LEU A 499 36.09 111.42 -55.61
CA LEU A 499 37.32 111.05 -54.91
C LEU A 499 37.05 109.77 -54.07
N GLY A 500 38.05 108.87 -54.01
CA GLY A 500 37.98 107.69 -53.14
C GLY A 500 37.22 106.47 -53.70
N ARG A 501 37.14 106.30 -55.03
CA ARG A 501 36.65 105.04 -55.63
C ARG A 501 37.51 103.85 -55.21
N LYS A 502 36.87 102.71 -54.92
CA LYS A 502 37.54 101.46 -54.54
C LYS A 502 37.71 100.51 -55.73
N ALA A 503 38.78 99.71 -55.70
CA ALA A 503 38.95 98.56 -56.58
C ALA A 503 37.82 97.53 -56.34
N SER A 504 37.62 96.58 -57.27
CA SER A 504 36.64 95.50 -57.06
C SER A 504 37.04 94.66 -55.84
N GLU A 505 36.08 94.38 -54.95
CA GLU A 505 36.23 93.42 -53.84
C GLU A 505 35.61 92.06 -54.20
N TYR A 506 34.42 92.06 -54.83
CA TYR A 506 33.71 90.83 -55.18
C TYR A 506 33.62 90.58 -56.68
N ASN A 507 33.55 89.30 -57.03
CA ASN A 507 33.49 88.77 -58.38
C ASN A 507 32.47 87.62 -58.47
N ALA A 508 32.00 87.33 -59.68
CA ALA A 508 31.37 86.07 -60.04
C ALA A 508 31.57 85.78 -61.53
N THR A 509 31.64 84.49 -61.88
CA THR A 509 31.58 84.01 -63.27
C THR A 509 30.36 83.10 -63.46
N SER A 510 29.66 83.23 -64.58
CA SER A 510 28.60 82.31 -65.00
C SER A 510 28.64 82.09 -66.52
N VAL A 511 27.95 81.06 -67.03
CA VAL A 511 27.96 80.70 -68.46
C VAL A 511 26.54 80.53 -68.98
N THR A 512 26.33 80.92 -70.23
CA THR A 512 25.07 80.76 -70.99
C THR A 512 25.37 80.24 -72.38
N ALA A 513 24.36 79.67 -73.05
CA ALA A 513 24.53 79.15 -74.41
C ALA A 513 23.33 79.46 -75.31
N SER A 514 23.62 79.61 -76.60
CA SER A 514 22.62 79.82 -77.65
C SER A 514 22.82 78.77 -78.76
N VAL A 515 21.74 78.08 -79.12
CA VAL A 515 21.68 77.13 -80.23
C VAL A 515 21.11 77.89 -81.43
N LYS A 516 21.99 78.21 -82.39
CA LYS A 516 21.68 79.03 -83.57
C LYS A 516 21.27 78.16 -84.74
N PHE A 517 20.02 78.24 -85.18
CA PHE A 517 19.48 77.52 -86.32
C PHE A 517 19.78 78.27 -87.62
N ASN A 518 20.43 77.61 -88.58
CA ASN A 518 20.64 78.16 -89.91
C ASN A 518 19.27 78.27 -90.62
N PRO A 519 18.83 79.46 -91.06
CA PRO A 519 17.54 79.63 -91.72
C PRO A 519 17.44 78.94 -93.09
N LYS A 520 18.56 78.50 -93.68
CA LYS A 520 18.60 77.79 -94.96
C LYS A 520 18.96 76.31 -94.75
N PRO A 521 18.01 75.37 -94.93
CA PRO A 521 18.32 73.94 -94.88
C PRO A 521 19.12 73.50 -96.10
N TYR A 522 19.97 72.49 -95.91
CA TYR A 522 20.51 71.70 -97.02
C TYR A 522 19.48 70.65 -97.43
N VAL A 523 19.02 70.68 -98.68
CA VAL A 523 18.15 69.63 -99.24
C VAL A 523 19.04 68.53 -99.80
N ASN A 524 18.85 67.30 -99.33
CA ASN A 524 19.60 66.15 -99.82
C ASN A 524 19.01 65.60 -101.15
N LYS A 525 19.73 64.68 -101.82
CA LYS A 525 19.30 64.08 -103.09
C LYS A 525 18.03 63.19 -103.03
N TRP A 526 17.46 62.99 -101.85
CA TRP A 526 16.22 62.25 -101.61
C TRP A 526 15.03 63.18 -101.23
N GLY A 527 15.28 64.47 -101.07
CA GLY A 527 14.27 65.47 -100.69
C GLY A 527 14.16 65.76 -99.19
N ASP A 528 15.00 65.17 -98.33
CA ASP A 528 15.01 65.53 -96.90
C ASP A 528 15.72 66.88 -96.67
N TYR A 529 15.19 67.64 -95.72
CA TYR A 529 15.64 68.97 -95.33
C TYR A 529 16.52 68.85 -94.07
N ARG A 530 17.81 69.17 -94.22
CA ARG A 530 18.79 69.14 -93.14
C ARG A 530 19.05 70.56 -92.63
N TYR A 531 18.60 70.85 -91.42
CA TYR A 531 18.88 72.12 -90.76
C TYR A 531 20.13 71.98 -89.90
N PHE A 532 21.18 72.70 -90.27
CA PHE A 532 22.37 72.85 -89.45
C PHE A 532 22.11 73.85 -88.33
N THR A 533 22.68 73.58 -87.16
CA THR A 533 22.69 74.56 -86.07
C THR A 533 24.04 74.57 -85.38
N ASN A 534 24.45 75.76 -84.92
CA ASN A 534 25.74 76.00 -84.28
C ASN A 534 25.52 76.26 -82.79
N LEU A 535 26.37 75.71 -81.93
CA LEU A 535 26.43 76.08 -80.52
C LEU A 535 27.31 77.32 -80.33
N GLU A 536 26.77 78.34 -79.66
CA GLU A 536 27.52 79.51 -79.20
C GLU A 536 27.48 79.58 -77.66
N ILE A 537 28.64 79.79 -77.04
CA ILE A 537 28.83 79.78 -75.59
C ILE A 537 29.31 81.17 -75.16
N PHE A 538 28.74 81.70 -74.06
CA PHE A 538 29.04 83.04 -73.55
C PHE A 538 29.35 82.97 -72.06
N VAL A 539 30.54 83.45 -71.71
CA VAL A 539 31.09 83.46 -70.35
C VAL A 539 30.92 84.87 -69.80
N HIS A 540 30.05 85.03 -68.81
CA HIS A 540 29.81 86.30 -68.14
C HIS A 540 30.70 86.41 -66.91
N ASN A 541 31.34 87.57 -66.77
CA ASN A 541 32.08 87.95 -65.58
C ASN A 541 31.42 89.20 -64.99
N PHE A 542 31.37 89.26 -63.67
CA PHE A 542 30.80 90.38 -62.92
C PHE A 542 31.79 90.79 -61.83
N GLN A 543 32.00 92.09 -61.64
CA GLN A 543 32.82 92.64 -60.56
C GLN A 543 32.09 93.82 -59.89
N THR A 544 32.29 94.00 -58.59
CA THR A 544 31.69 95.06 -57.77
C THR A 544 32.69 95.59 -56.73
N ALA A 545 32.59 96.86 -56.35
CA ALA A 545 33.42 97.51 -55.35
C ALA A 545 33.04 97.17 -53.89
N GLY A 546 32.05 96.29 -53.68
CA GLY A 546 31.55 95.91 -52.36
C GLY A 546 30.48 96.87 -51.83
N GLU A 547 30.37 97.00 -50.52
CA GLU A 547 29.45 97.95 -49.88
C GLU A 547 29.85 99.40 -50.14
N ASN A 548 28.90 100.24 -50.59
CA ASN A 548 29.11 101.67 -50.53
C ASN A 548 29.03 102.15 -49.07
N LYS A 549 29.99 102.99 -48.68
CA LYS A 549 30.06 103.61 -47.33
C LYS A 549 30.14 105.14 -47.39
N GLU A 550 30.17 105.72 -48.60
CA GLU A 550 30.33 107.16 -48.85
C GLU A 550 29.15 107.71 -49.68
N PRO A 551 28.49 108.81 -49.28
CA PRO A 551 27.31 109.33 -49.97
C PRO A 551 27.65 109.90 -51.35
N GLY A 552 26.90 109.48 -52.38
CA GLY A 552 27.07 109.95 -53.77
C GLY A 552 27.84 109.01 -54.69
N GLN A 553 28.31 107.85 -54.21
CA GLN A 553 28.83 106.76 -55.05
C GLN A 553 27.72 105.81 -55.56
N ASP A 554 26.46 106.26 -55.56
CA ASP A 554 25.25 105.44 -55.81
C ASP A 554 25.07 104.97 -57.27
N THR A 555 26.11 105.16 -58.09
CA THR A 555 26.23 104.72 -59.48
C THR A 555 27.55 103.97 -59.67
N ASN A 556 27.55 102.93 -60.51
CA ASN A 556 28.70 102.07 -60.85
C ASN A 556 29.07 100.96 -59.85
N SER A 557 28.28 99.88 -59.86
CA SER A 557 28.57 98.57 -59.25
C SER A 557 29.13 98.61 -57.83
N ILE A 558 28.21 98.98 -56.95
CA ILE A 558 28.27 98.85 -55.50
C ILE A 558 27.08 98.00 -55.03
N VAL A 559 27.18 97.46 -53.82
CA VAL A 559 26.02 97.00 -53.05
C VAL A 559 25.30 98.23 -52.52
N THR A 560 24.13 98.53 -53.11
CA THR A 560 23.23 99.63 -52.72
C THR A 560 22.26 99.24 -51.62
N ASP A 561 21.99 97.94 -51.45
CA ASP A 561 21.11 97.41 -50.42
C ASP A 561 21.71 96.13 -49.81
N PRO A 562 22.53 96.25 -48.76
CA PRO A 562 23.13 95.11 -48.07
C PRO A 562 22.10 94.12 -47.52
N SER A 563 20.84 94.51 -47.28
CA SER A 563 19.80 93.58 -46.81
C SER A 563 19.38 92.54 -47.86
N LYS A 564 19.72 92.77 -49.14
CA LYS A 564 19.47 91.86 -50.27
C LYS A 564 20.74 91.17 -50.79
N PHE A 565 21.90 91.46 -50.23
CA PHE A 565 23.19 90.98 -50.71
C PHE A 565 23.91 90.13 -49.66
N ASP A 566 24.00 88.83 -49.89
CA ASP A 566 24.77 87.95 -49.02
C ASP A 566 26.28 88.10 -49.29
N ALA A 567 26.97 88.79 -48.38
CA ALA A 567 28.42 89.01 -48.43
C ALA A 567 29.26 87.81 -47.96
N THR A 568 28.63 86.67 -47.61
CA THR A 568 29.34 85.46 -47.16
C THR A 568 30.32 84.97 -48.23
N GLU A 569 31.60 84.95 -47.88
CA GLU A 569 32.71 84.58 -48.77
C GLU A 569 32.69 83.08 -49.11
N ILE A 570 32.62 82.77 -50.40
CA ILE A 570 32.72 81.41 -50.92
C ILE A 570 34.21 81.09 -51.12
N LYS A 571 34.77 80.27 -50.22
CA LYS A 571 36.16 79.82 -50.27
C LYS A 571 36.26 78.45 -50.94
N ASN A 572 37.23 78.30 -51.85
CA ASN A 572 37.65 77.00 -52.38
C ASN A 572 38.91 76.56 -51.62
N ASP A 573 38.84 75.46 -50.86
CA ASP A 573 39.97 74.90 -50.12
C ASP A 573 39.99 73.36 -50.24
N PRO A 574 40.53 72.83 -51.35
CA PRO A 574 40.66 71.38 -51.55
C PRO A 574 41.58 70.72 -50.50
N THR A 575 42.48 71.46 -49.85
CA THR A 575 43.35 70.94 -48.79
C THR A 575 42.56 70.71 -47.50
N ALA A 576 41.85 71.72 -47.00
CA ALA A 576 40.98 71.58 -45.83
C ALA A 576 39.85 70.57 -46.06
N ALA A 577 39.32 70.47 -47.29
CA ALA A 577 38.34 69.45 -47.65
C ALA A 577 38.90 68.02 -47.62
N LYS A 578 40.17 67.83 -48.01
CA LYS A 578 40.87 66.55 -47.92
C LYS A 578 41.13 66.18 -46.46
N GLU A 579 41.59 67.13 -45.64
CA GLU A 579 41.72 66.93 -44.18
C GLU A 579 40.39 66.59 -43.52
N TYR A 580 39.32 67.35 -43.80
CA TYR A 580 37.98 67.10 -43.29
C TYR A 580 37.53 65.67 -43.62
N SER A 581 37.79 65.19 -44.85
CA SER A 581 37.38 63.85 -45.28
C SER A 581 38.11 62.75 -44.48
N VAL A 582 39.40 62.93 -44.20
CA VAL A 582 40.18 62.01 -43.33
C VAL A 582 39.71 62.07 -41.87
N LYS A 583 39.53 63.29 -41.33
CA LYS A 583 39.05 63.51 -39.95
C LYS A 583 37.65 62.91 -39.74
N LYS A 584 36.75 63.09 -40.72
CA LYS A 584 35.42 62.48 -40.74
C LYS A 584 35.49 60.95 -40.74
N GLN A 585 36.28 60.34 -41.65
CA GLN A 585 36.41 58.89 -41.73
C GLN A 585 36.96 58.28 -40.42
N ALA A 586 37.92 58.95 -39.78
CA ALA A 586 38.43 58.55 -38.48
C ALA A 586 37.38 58.65 -37.36
N ALA A 587 36.56 59.70 -37.35
CA ALA A 587 35.48 59.88 -36.39
C ALA A 587 34.35 58.86 -36.59
N GLU A 588 33.93 58.59 -37.83
CA GLU A 588 32.94 57.56 -38.17
C GLU A 588 33.41 56.16 -37.74
N LYS A 589 34.70 55.84 -37.92
CA LYS A 589 35.29 54.60 -37.38
C LYS A 589 35.24 54.57 -35.85
N ALA A 590 35.63 55.65 -35.17
CA ALA A 590 35.64 55.72 -33.71
C ALA A 590 34.23 55.57 -33.10
N ILE A 591 33.19 56.10 -33.76
CA ILE A 591 31.78 55.89 -33.41
C ILE A 591 31.39 54.42 -33.56
N LYS A 592 31.77 53.76 -34.68
CA LYS A 592 31.53 52.33 -34.87
C LYS A 592 32.18 51.49 -33.77
N ASP A 593 33.47 51.71 -33.51
CA ASP A 593 34.24 50.99 -32.49
C ASP A 593 33.60 51.17 -31.09
N ALA A 594 33.17 52.39 -30.75
CA ALA A 594 32.48 52.68 -29.49
C ALA A 594 31.07 52.04 -29.41
N SER A 595 30.33 52.02 -30.52
CA SER A 595 29.01 51.36 -30.61
C SER A 595 29.12 49.84 -30.40
N GLU A 596 30.17 49.21 -30.94
CA GLU A 596 30.46 47.78 -30.71
C GLU A 596 30.88 47.50 -29.25
N ALA A 597 31.65 48.42 -28.63
CA ALA A 597 31.95 48.34 -27.20
C ALA A 597 30.69 48.46 -26.31
N VAL A 598 29.74 49.35 -26.65
CA VAL A 598 28.44 49.46 -25.95
C VAL A 598 27.62 48.17 -26.06
N LYS A 599 27.57 47.54 -27.24
CA LYS A 599 26.86 46.25 -27.44
C LYS A 599 27.47 45.14 -26.59
N THR A 600 28.81 45.06 -26.53
CA THR A 600 29.52 44.08 -25.69
C THR A 600 29.27 44.34 -24.20
N ALA A 601 29.31 45.58 -23.75
CA ALA A 601 29.01 45.94 -22.36
C ALA A 601 27.55 45.61 -21.97
N GLN A 602 26.59 45.84 -22.86
CA GLN A 602 25.18 45.48 -22.67
C GLN A 602 25.03 43.95 -22.56
N SER A 603 25.62 43.18 -23.48
CA SER A 603 25.58 41.71 -23.44
C SER A 603 26.20 41.14 -22.15
N ASN A 604 27.30 41.73 -21.67
CA ASN A 604 27.93 41.37 -20.39
C ASN A 604 27.02 41.67 -19.18
N LEU A 605 26.27 42.77 -19.21
CA LEU A 605 25.27 43.11 -18.19
C LEU A 605 24.09 42.14 -18.22
N ASP A 606 23.56 41.84 -19.41
CA ASP A 606 22.43 40.94 -19.59
C ASP A 606 22.79 39.50 -19.20
N ALA A 607 24.06 39.10 -19.39
CA ALA A 607 24.61 37.85 -18.85
C ALA A 607 24.70 37.86 -17.32
N ALA A 608 25.20 38.94 -16.71
CA ALA A 608 25.24 39.07 -15.24
C ALA A 608 23.84 39.04 -14.60
N LYS A 609 22.83 39.64 -15.26
CA LYS A 609 21.43 39.65 -14.82
C LYS A 609 20.71 38.29 -14.91
N LYS A 610 21.31 37.27 -15.53
CA LYS A 610 20.78 35.88 -15.53
C LYS A 610 21.11 35.10 -14.25
N TYR A 611 21.83 35.69 -13.29
CA TYR A 611 22.12 35.04 -12.02
C TYR A 611 20.85 34.81 -11.19
N THR A 612 20.50 33.54 -10.95
CA THR A 612 19.40 33.16 -10.05
C THR A 612 19.86 33.19 -8.60
N LYS A 613 19.16 33.96 -7.76
CA LYS A 613 19.42 34.06 -6.32
C LYS A 613 19.31 32.72 -5.61
N GLN A 614 20.35 32.35 -4.86
CA GLN A 614 20.47 31.07 -4.16
C GLN A 614 20.00 31.15 -2.71
N LEU A 615 20.06 32.34 -2.09
CA LEU A 615 19.68 32.54 -0.69
C LEU A 615 18.26 32.05 -0.33
N PRO A 616 17.20 32.22 -1.18
CA PRO A 616 15.87 31.71 -0.86
C PRO A 616 15.80 30.18 -0.73
N ALA A 617 16.53 29.46 -1.59
CA ALA A 617 16.57 28.00 -1.57
C ALA A 617 17.37 27.48 -0.36
N ALA A 618 18.53 28.08 -0.08
CA ALA A 618 19.35 27.72 1.08
C ALA A 618 18.66 28.06 2.42
N ALA A 619 17.95 29.20 2.50
CA ALA A 619 17.13 29.55 3.66
C ALA A 619 15.97 28.58 3.88
N LYS A 620 15.33 28.07 2.81
CA LYS A 620 14.34 27.00 2.93
C LYS A 620 14.98 25.69 3.42
N ALA A 621 16.14 25.31 2.88
CA ALA A 621 16.85 24.10 3.32
C ALA A 621 17.20 24.14 4.82
N LEU A 622 17.63 25.29 5.34
CA LEU A 622 17.85 25.51 6.78
C LEU A 622 16.56 25.38 7.60
N ALA A 623 15.43 25.91 7.11
CA ALA A 623 14.14 25.75 7.78
C ALA A 623 13.67 24.28 7.79
N ASP A 624 13.82 23.57 6.66
CA ASP A 624 13.51 22.14 6.54
C ASP A 624 14.38 21.30 7.48
N ALA A 625 15.69 21.60 7.59
CA ALA A 625 16.62 20.94 8.49
C ALA A 625 16.30 21.22 9.98
N THR A 626 15.95 22.47 10.32
CA THR A 626 15.53 22.85 11.68
C THR A 626 14.26 22.10 12.09
N SER A 627 13.27 21.98 11.19
CA SER A 627 12.04 21.20 11.43
C SER A 627 12.31 19.71 11.65
N LYS A 628 13.27 19.13 10.89
CA LYS A 628 13.73 17.74 11.11
C LYS A 628 14.40 17.54 12.46
N LEU A 629 15.23 18.50 12.91
CA LEU A 629 15.84 18.44 14.24
C LEU A 629 14.77 18.41 15.35
N THR A 630 13.80 19.32 15.32
CA THR A 630 12.68 19.32 16.29
C THR A 630 11.87 18.03 16.24
N THR A 631 11.66 17.46 15.05
CA THR A 631 10.99 16.16 14.90
C THR A 631 11.79 15.01 15.53
N ALA A 632 13.13 15.04 15.40
CA ALA A 632 14.02 14.05 16.02
C ALA A 632 14.11 14.21 17.55
N GLU A 633 14.08 15.45 18.06
CA GLU A 633 13.99 15.77 19.48
C GLU A 633 12.70 15.25 20.11
N GLU A 634 11.55 15.49 19.48
CA GLU A 634 10.27 14.89 19.89
C GLU A 634 10.31 13.36 19.86
N ALA A 635 10.90 12.76 18.82
CA ALA A 635 11.00 11.30 18.69
C ALA A 635 11.86 10.68 19.80
N LEU A 636 12.98 11.32 20.15
CA LEU A 636 13.82 10.93 21.28
C LEU A 636 13.05 11.06 22.60
N GLN A 637 12.38 12.18 22.86
CA GLN A 637 11.60 12.39 24.08
C GLN A 637 10.46 11.37 24.24
N LYS A 638 9.79 11.01 23.13
CA LYS A 638 8.76 9.95 23.09
C LYS A 638 9.37 8.57 23.35
N ALA A 639 10.54 8.26 22.80
CA ALA A 639 11.25 7.00 23.04
C ALA A 639 11.71 6.87 24.51
N GLU A 640 12.23 7.94 25.11
CA GLU A 640 12.59 7.99 26.53
C GLU A 640 11.38 7.82 27.45
N THR A 641 10.27 8.50 27.13
CA THR A 641 9.02 8.39 27.89
C THR A 641 8.47 6.96 27.82
N ASN A 642 8.49 6.34 26.64
CA ASN A 642 8.06 4.95 26.47
C ASN A 642 8.96 3.96 27.23
N LEU A 643 10.28 4.15 27.18
CA LEU A 643 11.23 3.33 27.93
C LEU A 643 11.01 3.43 29.45
N ASN A 644 10.76 4.63 29.97
CA ASN A 644 10.46 4.84 31.39
C ASN A 644 9.13 4.19 31.79
N ASN A 645 8.08 4.31 30.96
CA ASN A 645 6.80 3.65 31.18
C ASN A 645 6.92 2.12 31.16
N LEU A 646 7.72 1.55 30.25
CA LEU A 646 8.01 0.11 30.20
C LEU A 646 8.75 -0.38 31.45
N ARG A 647 9.74 0.39 31.93
CA ARG A 647 10.47 0.10 33.18
C ARG A 647 9.52 0.13 34.39
N GLN A 648 8.67 1.14 34.52
CA GLN A 648 7.67 1.23 35.59
C GLN A 648 6.64 0.08 35.52
N GLY A 649 6.18 -0.27 34.31
CA GLY A 649 5.29 -1.40 34.09
C GLY A 649 5.91 -2.74 34.52
N LEU A 650 7.22 -2.93 34.31
CA LEU A 650 7.95 -4.11 34.77
C LEU A 650 8.01 -4.19 36.30
N THR A 651 8.29 -3.07 36.98
CA THR A 651 8.31 -2.97 38.44
C THR A 651 6.94 -3.31 39.04
N ASN A 652 5.87 -2.65 38.58
CA ASN A 652 4.51 -2.90 39.05
C ASN A 652 4.10 -4.38 38.86
N LYS A 653 4.49 -4.98 37.72
CA LYS A 653 4.19 -6.38 37.42
C LYS A 653 4.98 -7.37 38.28
N THR A 654 6.20 -7.03 38.68
CA THR A 654 6.98 -7.82 39.66
C THR A 654 6.27 -7.86 41.01
N ASP A 655 5.76 -6.72 41.48
CA ASP A 655 5.01 -6.66 42.73
C ASP A 655 3.68 -7.42 42.69
N GLU A 656 2.95 -7.38 41.56
CA GLU A 656 1.75 -8.21 41.37
C GLU A 656 2.07 -9.71 41.31
N LEU A 657 3.15 -10.09 40.64
CA LEU A 657 3.57 -11.49 40.53
C LEU A 657 3.98 -12.08 41.90
N ASN A 658 4.67 -11.30 42.72
CA ASN A 658 5.01 -11.70 44.09
C ASN A 658 3.73 -11.91 44.92
N LYS A 659 2.81 -10.94 44.93
CA LYS A 659 1.51 -11.05 45.62
C LYS A 659 0.69 -12.25 45.14
N ALA A 660 0.70 -12.56 43.83
CA ALA A 660 0.03 -13.73 43.26
C ALA A 660 0.67 -15.06 43.72
N LYS A 661 2.00 -15.11 43.85
CA LYS A 661 2.73 -16.28 44.36
C LYS A 661 2.47 -16.53 45.85
N ASP A 662 2.38 -15.48 46.66
CA ASP A 662 2.00 -15.58 48.08
C ASP A 662 0.55 -16.06 48.25
N ALA A 663 -0.37 -15.55 47.42
CA ALA A 663 -1.76 -16.03 47.38
C ALA A 663 -1.85 -17.51 46.99
N LEU A 664 -1.09 -17.96 45.97
CA LEU A 664 -1.01 -19.36 45.57
C LEU A 664 -0.42 -20.26 46.67
N GLN A 665 0.61 -19.81 47.39
CA GLN A 665 1.15 -20.54 48.53
C GLN A 665 0.13 -20.65 49.67
N THR A 666 -0.65 -19.61 49.89
CA THR A 666 -1.73 -19.56 50.90
C THR A 666 -2.88 -20.51 50.53
N ALA A 667 -3.32 -20.53 49.27
CA ALA A 667 -4.32 -21.48 48.77
C ALA A 667 -3.86 -22.95 48.93
N LYS A 668 -2.60 -23.24 48.60
CA LYS A 668 -1.99 -24.57 48.79
C LYS A 668 -1.99 -25.02 50.26
N LYS A 669 -1.68 -24.12 51.20
CA LYS A 669 -1.76 -24.38 52.65
C LYS A 669 -3.21 -24.67 53.10
N ALA A 670 -4.18 -23.89 52.61
CA ALA A 670 -5.59 -24.08 52.95
C ALA A 670 -6.16 -25.41 52.45
N ALA A 671 -5.90 -25.78 51.19
CA ALA A 671 -6.34 -27.08 50.64
C ALA A 671 -5.67 -28.27 51.34
N GLY A 672 -4.39 -28.13 51.71
CA GLY A 672 -3.69 -29.13 52.53
C GLY A 672 -4.43 -29.42 53.84
N LYS A 673 -4.80 -28.36 54.59
CA LYS A 673 -5.59 -28.50 55.81
C LYS A 673 -6.97 -29.12 55.55
N ALA A 674 -7.72 -28.63 54.56
CA ALA A 674 -9.05 -29.15 54.24
C ALA A 674 -9.02 -30.66 53.89
N LYS A 675 -7.98 -31.10 53.18
CA LYS A 675 -7.75 -32.52 52.87
C LYS A 675 -7.44 -33.36 54.13
N THR A 676 -6.67 -32.82 55.08
CA THR A 676 -6.46 -33.46 56.39
C THR A 676 -7.75 -33.56 57.20
N ASP A 677 -8.54 -32.49 57.28
CA ASP A 677 -9.82 -32.46 57.98
C ASP A 677 -10.81 -33.50 57.39
N LEU A 678 -10.86 -33.61 56.06
CA LEU A 678 -11.65 -34.61 55.32
C LEU A 678 -11.22 -36.05 55.61
N THR A 679 -9.91 -36.33 55.63
CA THR A 679 -9.40 -37.66 56.00
C THR A 679 -9.76 -38.02 57.44
N ALA A 680 -9.67 -37.07 58.37
CA ALA A 680 -10.08 -37.28 59.76
C ALA A 680 -11.59 -37.55 59.90
N ALA A 681 -12.44 -36.85 59.15
CA ALA A 681 -13.88 -37.12 59.12
C ALA A 681 -14.20 -38.53 58.56
N LYS A 682 -13.56 -38.92 57.45
CA LYS A 682 -13.73 -40.26 56.84
C LYS A 682 -13.29 -41.39 57.78
N GLY A 683 -12.22 -41.20 58.54
CA GLY A 683 -11.78 -42.15 59.58
C GLY A 683 -12.81 -42.33 60.70
N LYS A 684 -13.47 -41.25 61.16
CA LYS A 684 -14.53 -41.33 62.17
C LYS A 684 -15.77 -42.06 61.67
N LEU A 685 -16.19 -41.81 60.43
CA LEU A 685 -17.32 -42.51 59.82
C LEU A 685 -17.08 -44.02 59.73
N ALA A 686 -15.89 -44.44 59.26
CA ALA A 686 -15.53 -45.85 59.17
C ALA A 686 -15.54 -46.58 60.54
N GLN A 687 -15.18 -45.88 61.62
CA GLN A 687 -15.32 -46.43 62.98
C GLN A 687 -16.79 -46.59 63.37
N ALA A 688 -17.63 -45.57 63.15
CA ALA A 688 -19.06 -45.65 63.46
C ALA A 688 -19.80 -46.75 62.66
N GLU A 689 -19.41 -46.97 61.40
CA GLU A 689 -19.91 -48.08 60.57
C GLU A 689 -19.55 -49.45 61.14
N LYS A 690 -18.38 -49.59 61.78
CA LYS A 690 -17.99 -50.79 62.51
C LYS A 690 -18.82 -50.94 63.80
N ASP A 691 -18.92 -49.87 64.59
CA ASP A 691 -19.64 -49.89 65.87
C ASP A 691 -21.13 -50.25 65.69
N VAL A 692 -21.76 -49.84 64.59
CA VAL A 692 -23.12 -50.27 64.21
C VAL A 692 -23.17 -51.77 63.91
N LYS A 693 -22.26 -52.30 63.09
CA LYS A 693 -22.20 -53.74 62.76
C LYS A 693 -21.98 -54.63 63.97
N ASP A 694 -21.04 -54.25 64.84
CA ASP A 694 -20.73 -55.00 66.07
C ASP A 694 -21.94 -55.02 67.03
N SER A 695 -22.78 -53.98 66.99
CA SER A 695 -24.02 -53.89 67.77
C SER A 695 -25.18 -54.68 67.14
N GLU A 696 -25.32 -54.66 65.81
CA GLU A 696 -26.30 -55.47 65.08
C GLU A 696 -26.01 -56.98 65.21
N ALA A 697 -24.75 -57.37 65.37
CA ALA A 697 -24.35 -58.74 65.70
C ALA A 697 -24.79 -59.14 67.13
N ASN A 698 -24.60 -58.26 68.12
CA ASN A 698 -24.98 -58.51 69.52
C ASN A 698 -26.49 -58.76 69.70
N VAL A 699 -27.35 -58.07 68.94
CA VAL A 699 -28.81 -58.34 68.94
C VAL A 699 -29.09 -59.82 68.60
N LYS A 700 -28.51 -60.33 67.50
CA LYS A 700 -28.71 -61.73 67.07
C LYS A 700 -28.23 -62.74 68.11
N THR A 701 -27.14 -62.44 68.83
CA THR A 701 -26.67 -63.29 69.93
C THR A 701 -27.71 -63.37 71.05
N LYS A 702 -28.38 -62.26 71.40
CA LYS A 702 -29.40 -62.25 72.46
C LYS A 702 -30.75 -62.84 72.04
N GLU A 703 -31.09 -62.78 70.75
CA GLU A 703 -32.23 -63.53 70.22
C GLU A 703 -32.03 -65.05 70.33
N ALA A 704 -30.81 -65.54 70.04
CA ALA A 704 -30.46 -66.95 70.17
C ALA A 704 -30.46 -67.45 71.64
N GLU A 705 -29.99 -66.62 72.59
CA GLU A 705 -30.07 -66.93 74.02
C GLU A 705 -31.53 -67.07 74.50
N LYS A 706 -32.43 -66.19 74.04
CA LYS A 706 -33.87 -66.25 74.39
C LYS A 706 -34.52 -67.57 73.96
N ALA A 707 -34.34 -67.97 72.70
CA ALA A 707 -34.96 -69.18 72.16
C ALA A 707 -34.56 -70.44 72.95
N LYS A 708 -33.29 -70.51 73.37
CA LYS A 708 -32.72 -71.63 74.11
C LYS A 708 -33.29 -71.78 75.54
N SER A 709 -33.76 -70.69 76.15
CA SER A 709 -34.44 -70.72 77.44
C SER A 709 -35.90 -71.18 77.34
N GLU A 710 -36.60 -70.84 76.25
CA GLU A 710 -38.01 -71.22 76.03
C GLU A 710 -38.17 -72.71 75.70
N GLU A 711 -37.19 -73.31 75.00
CA GLU A 711 -37.12 -74.75 74.72
C GLU A 711 -36.98 -75.60 76.01
N LEU A 712 -36.12 -75.17 76.94
CA LEU A 712 -35.82 -75.90 78.17
C LEU A 712 -37.06 -76.11 79.07
N VAL A 713 -37.96 -75.12 79.11
CA VAL A 713 -39.23 -75.19 79.86
C VAL A 713 -40.09 -76.37 79.38
N SER A 714 -40.18 -76.57 78.06
CA SER A 714 -41.04 -77.59 77.44
C SER A 714 -40.53 -79.01 77.66
N SER A 715 -39.23 -79.19 77.88
CA SER A 715 -38.62 -80.51 78.11
C SER A 715 -38.92 -81.07 79.51
N LEU A 716 -38.92 -80.21 80.54
CA LEU A 716 -39.06 -80.64 81.94
C LEU A 716 -40.50 -81.02 82.33
N GLU A 717 -41.52 -80.39 81.74
CA GLU A 717 -42.91 -80.66 82.07
C GLU A 717 -43.36 -82.06 81.58
N ASN A 718 -42.84 -82.53 80.43
CA ASN A 718 -43.15 -83.84 79.84
C ASN A 718 -42.54 -85.05 80.59
N ALA A 719 -41.52 -84.85 81.43
CA ALA A 719 -40.81 -85.95 82.08
C ALA A 719 -41.61 -86.64 83.22
N LYS A 720 -42.55 -85.92 83.84
CA LYS A 720 -43.31 -86.39 85.01
C LYS A 720 -44.45 -87.36 84.69
N GLU A 721 -45.18 -87.11 83.61
CA GLU A 721 -46.39 -87.85 83.25
C GLU A 721 -46.09 -89.31 82.86
N ASN A 722 -44.94 -89.54 82.22
CA ASN A 722 -44.52 -90.85 81.73
C ASN A 722 -44.18 -91.86 82.84
N TYR A 723 -43.66 -91.42 84.00
CA TYR A 723 -43.33 -92.32 85.11
C TYR A 723 -44.58 -92.88 85.82
N ALA A 724 -45.63 -92.06 85.98
CA ALA A 724 -46.85 -92.46 86.67
C ALA A 724 -47.56 -93.66 85.99
N LYS A 725 -47.47 -93.75 84.66
CA LYS A 725 -48.12 -94.80 83.86
C LYS A 725 -47.44 -96.17 84.03
N ALA A 726 -46.11 -96.23 83.85
CA ALA A 726 -45.35 -97.49 83.86
C ALA A 726 -45.40 -98.23 85.21
N LYS A 727 -45.72 -97.53 86.31
CA LYS A 727 -45.85 -98.13 87.64
C LYS A 727 -47.17 -98.88 87.87
N ALA A 728 -48.23 -98.52 87.14
CA ALA A 728 -49.53 -99.16 87.29
C ALA A 728 -49.56 -100.56 86.63
N ASP A 729 -48.99 -100.68 85.43
CA ASP A 729 -49.06 -101.89 84.60
C ASP A 729 -48.43 -103.12 85.28
N LYS A 730 -47.34 -102.92 86.02
CA LYS A 730 -46.61 -103.97 86.76
C LYS A 730 -47.44 -104.61 87.87
N ALA A 731 -48.10 -103.80 88.69
CA ALA A 731 -48.88 -104.28 89.83
C ALA A 731 -50.08 -105.16 89.43
N ALA A 732 -50.53 -105.07 88.17
CA ALA A 732 -51.58 -105.93 87.62
C ALA A 732 -51.08 -107.31 87.18
N ALA A 733 -49.78 -107.47 86.88
CA ALA A 733 -49.20 -108.73 86.42
C ALA A 733 -48.83 -109.67 87.59
N ASP A 734 -48.10 -109.15 88.59
CA ASP A 734 -47.64 -109.93 89.76
C ASP A 734 -48.79 -110.63 90.51
N ALA A 735 -49.96 -109.98 90.58
CA ALA A 735 -51.16 -110.52 91.21
C ALA A 735 -51.67 -111.80 90.52
N LYS A 736 -51.55 -111.87 89.20
CA LYS A 736 -52.14 -112.92 88.34
C LYS A 736 -51.36 -114.23 88.39
N VAL A 737 -50.03 -114.16 88.58
CA VAL A 737 -49.15 -115.31 88.85
C VAL A 737 -49.54 -116.00 90.16
N THR A 738 -49.75 -115.20 91.20
CA THR A 738 -49.99 -115.67 92.58
C THR A 738 -51.29 -116.48 92.69
N GLU A 739 -52.33 -116.09 91.95
CA GLU A 739 -53.62 -116.77 91.91
C GLU A 739 -53.56 -118.17 91.26
N LEU A 740 -52.84 -118.28 90.13
CA LEU A 740 -52.72 -119.53 89.38
C LEU A 740 -51.90 -120.60 90.12
N HIS A 741 -50.83 -120.18 90.81
CA HIS A 741 -49.99 -121.07 91.61
C HIS A 741 -50.79 -121.84 92.66
N LYS A 742 -51.65 -121.16 93.42
CA LYS A 742 -52.44 -121.76 94.51
C LYS A 742 -53.36 -122.87 94.00
N CYS A 743 -54.07 -122.62 92.90
CA CYS A 743 -55.13 -123.50 92.40
C CYS A 743 -54.60 -124.81 91.77
N LEU A 744 -53.30 -124.91 91.49
CA LEU A 744 -52.66 -126.15 91.04
C LEU A 744 -52.45 -127.15 92.18
N THR A 745 -51.92 -126.67 93.32
CA THR A 745 -51.61 -127.50 94.49
C THR A 745 -52.86 -128.19 95.06
N ASP A 746 -53.98 -127.47 95.09
CA ASP A 746 -55.27 -128.02 95.54
C ASP A 746 -55.69 -129.24 94.70
N LYS A 747 -55.62 -129.16 93.36
CA LYS A 747 -56.04 -130.24 92.46
C LYS A 747 -55.07 -131.41 92.39
N GLN A 748 -53.76 -131.16 92.52
CA GLN A 748 -52.75 -132.23 92.63
C GLN A 748 -52.94 -133.07 93.90
N THR A 749 -53.47 -132.48 94.99
CA THR A 749 -53.76 -133.19 96.24
C THR A 749 -54.98 -134.12 96.12
N GLU A 750 -56.07 -133.66 95.50
CA GLU A 750 -57.33 -134.40 95.31
C GLU A 750 -57.14 -135.70 94.50
N LEU A 751 -56.24 -135.68 93.52
CA LEU A 751 -55.90 -136.85 92.70
C LEU A 751 -55.34 -138.03 93.52
N VAL A 752 -54.45 -137.74 94.47
CA VAL A 752 -53.75 -138.78 95.26
C VAL A 752 -54.74 -139.58 96.12
N THR A 753 -55.74 -138.90 96.69
CA THR A 753 -56.82 -139.56 97.46
C THR A 753 -57.65 -140.54 96.64
N LEU A 754 -57.94 -140.22 95.37
CA LEU A 754 -58.78 -141.06 94.51
C LEU A 754 -58.06 -142.33 94.03
N GLU A 755 -56.73 -142.29 93.88
CA GLU A 755 -55.94 -143.46 93.48
C GLU A 755 -55.80 -144.51 94.59
N GLU A 756 -56.01 -144.19 95.87
CA GLU A 756 -55.99 -145.17 96.96
C GLU A 756 -57.33 -145.93 97.08
N GLU A 757 -58.46 -145.23 96.98
CA GLU A 757 -59.80 -145.86 97.05
C GLU A 757 -59.99 -146.93 95.96
N TYR A 758 -59.54 -146.65 94.73
CA TYR A 758 -59.65 -147.58 93.60
C TYR A 758 -58.87 -148.88 93.81
N LYS A 759 -57.65 -148.81 94.38
CA LYS A 759 -56.79 -149.98 94.62
C LYS A 759 -57.39 -150.96 95.63
N ASP A 760 -58.08 -150.47 96.66
CA ASP A 760 -58.55 -151.33 97.76
C ASP A 760 -59.85 -152.08 97.42
N LEU A 761 -60.72 -151.46 96.61
CA LEU A 761 -61.86 -152.13 95.98
C LEU A 761 -61.42 -153.31 95.10
N LEU A 762 -60.39 -153.12 94.28
CA LEU A 762 -59.83 -154.17 93.41
C LEU A 762 -59.34 -155.41 94.17
N LYS A 763 -58.59 -155.23 95.27
CA LYS A 763 -58.13 -156.36 96.12
C LYS A 763 -59.29 -157.22 96.61
N ARG A 764 -60.38 -156.57 97.04
CA ARG A 764 -61.54 -157.23 97.65
C ARG A 764 -62.39 -158.02 96.65
N ARG A 765 -62.27 -157.71 95.35
CA ARG A 765 -62.90 -158.45 94.25
C ARG A 765 -62.21 -159.78 93.95
N ILE A 766 -60.88 -159.80 94.02
CA ILE A 766 -60.04 -160.92 93.56
C ILE A 766 -60.24 -162.20 94.39
N SER A 767 -60.56 -162.09 95.69
CA SER A 767 -60.76 -163.27 96.56
C SER A 767 -62.00 -164.13 96.24
N ASN A 768 -62.94 -163.65 95.42
CA ASN A 768 -64.25 -164.31 95.22
C ASN A 768 -64.37 -165.16 93.92
N LEU A 769 -63.34 -165.22 93.07
CA LEU A 769 -63.46 -165.73 91.68
C LEU A 769 -62.45 -166.84 91.30
N ILE A 770 -61.88 -167.55 92.27
CA ILE A 770 -60.81 -168.55 92.03
C ILE A 770 -61.30 -169.94 91.56
N ASN A 771 -62.60 -170.11 91.27
CA ASN A 771 -63.13 -171.33 90.64
C ASN A 771 -63.42 -171.11 89.12
N GLU A 772 -62.60 -171.76 88.27
CA GLU A 772 -62.86 -172.21 86.87
C GLU A 772 -62.49 -171.32 85.61
N ASN A 773 -61.18 -171.26 85.25
CA ASN A 773 -60.56 -171.35 83.88
C ASN A 773 -60.43 -170.10 82.86
N PRO A 774 -59.62 -170.13 81.73
CA PRO A 774 -58.67 -169.01 81.37
C PRO A 774 -58.37 -168.52 79.87
N GLU A 775 -57.58 -167.40 79.71
CA GLU A 775 -56.60 -166.88 78.64
C GLU A 775 -56.90 -166.25 77.21
N LYS A 776 -56.15 -165.16 76.75
CA LYS A 776 -55.78 -164.68 75.33
C LYS A 776 -54.92 -163.32 75.14
N PRO A 777 -54.38 -162.87 73.91
CA PRO A 777 -53.23 -161.88 73.65
C PRO A 777 -53.36 -160.52 72.75
N GLU A 778 -52.24 -159.84 72.27
CA GLU A 778 -52.03 -158.34 71.91
C GLU A 778 -51.26 -157.79 70.58
N LEU A 779 -50.97 -156.44 70.41
CA LEU A 779 -50.30 -155.64 69.25
C LEU A 779 -49.41 -154.32 69.58
N THR A 780 -48.87 -153.46 68.63
CA THR A 780 -47.87 -152.27 68.79
C THR A 780 -47.77 -151.05 67.72
N PHE A 781 -47.01 -149.91 67.95
CA PHE A 781 -46.78 -148.70 67.02
C PHE A 781 -45.53 -147.70 67.26
N THR A 782 -45.26 -146.62 66.43
CA THR A 782 -44.09 -145.62 66.39
C THR A 782 -44.30 -144.21 65.65
N GLU A 783 -43.35 -143.20 65.64
CA GLU A 783 -43.45 -141.80 65.01
C GLU A 783 -42.17 -141.16 64.29
N GLU A 784 -42.26 -140.01 63.54
CA GLU A 784 -41.17 -139.24 62.79
C GLU A 784 -41.39 -137.67 62.57
N VAL A 785 -40.34 -136.81 62.28
CA VAL A 785 -40.39 -135.30 62.10
C VAL A 785 -39.30 -134.70 61.13
N LYS A 786 -39.53 -133.57 60.37
CA LYS A 786 -38.56 -132.82 59.46
C LYS A 786 -38.80 -131.27 59.27
N GLU A 787 -37.89 -130.52 58.60
CA GLU A 787 -37.92 -129.03 58.31
C GLU A 787 -37.42 -128.59 56.89
N GLU A 788 -37.83 -127.40 56.37
CA GLU A 788 -37.55 -126.84 55.00
C GLU A 788 -37.46 -125.27 54.91
N GLU A 789 -37.12 -124.67 53.74
CA GLU A 789 -36.83 -123.21 53.51
C GLU A 789 -37.72 -122.46 52.46
N ILE A 790 -37.71 -121.10 52.47
CA ILE A 790 -38.52 -120.15 51.66
C ILE A 790 -37.68 -118.92 51.21
N LYS A 791 -37.89 -118.33 50.00
CA LYS A 791 -37.02 -117.31 49.37
C LYS A 791 -37.65 -115.93 49.10
N PHE A 792 -36.84 -114.92 48.77
CA PHE A 792 -37.19 -113.50 48.52
C PHE A 792 -36.76 -112.96 47.14
N ASN A 793 -37.17 -111.73 46.80
CA ASN A 793 -36.99 -111.04 45.50
C ASN A 793 -36.20 -109.71 45.61
N VAL A 794 -35.88 -109.09 44.47
CA VAL A 794 -35.15 -107.80 44.37
C VAL A 794 -35.93 -106.82 43.49
N VAL A 795 -35.97 -105.53 43.88
CA VAL A 795 -36.74 -104.44 43.26
C VAL A 795 -35.84 -103.23 43.00
N GLU A 796 -36.00 -102.55 41.87
CA GLU A 796 -35.23 -101.34 41.51
C GLU A 796 -36.13 -100.09 41.42
N GLU A 797 -35.67 -98.98 42.01
CA GLU A 797 -36.33 -97.67 42.00
C GLU A 797 -35.42 -96.61 41.34
N LEU A 798 -35.96 -95.70 40.53
CA LEU A 798 -35.18 -94.64 39.87
C LEU A 798 -35.08 -93.37 40.74
N ASP A 799 -33.89 -92.80 40.88
CA ASP A 799 -33.60 -91.62 41.69
C ASP A 799 -32.98 -90.48 40.83
N PRO A 800 -33.60 -89.29 40.74
CA PRO A 800 -33.06 -88.14 40.00
C PRO A 800 -32.07 -87.28 40.82
N SER A 801 -31.75 -87.65 42.06
CA SER A 801 -30.76 -86.96 42.91
C SER A 801 -29.35 -87.56 42.80
N LEU A 802 -29.25 -88.87 42.60
CA LEU A 802 -28.02 -89.64 42.32
C LEU A 802 -27.59 -89.49 40.85
N LYS A 803 -26.28 -89.48 40.58
CA LYS A 803 -25.73 -89.31 39.22
C LYS A 803 -26.12 -90.48 38.31
N GLU A 804 -26.25 -90.22 37.01
CA GLU A 804 -26.59 -91.28 36.05
C GLU A 804 -25.59 -92.46 36.15
N GLY A 805 -26.10 -93.65 36.50
CA GLY A 805 -25.31 -94.88 36.71
C GLY A 805 -24.93 -95.20 38.17
N GLU A 806 -25.18 -94.29 39.12
CA GLU A 806 -24.92 -94.51 40.55
C GLU A 806 -26.03 -95.39 41.17
N ARG A 807 -25.70 -96.46 41.91
CA ARG A 807 -26.70 -97.43 42.45
C ARG A 807 -26.50 -97.66 43.95
N VAL A 808 -27.58 -97.59 44.73
CA VAL A 808 -27.55 -97.60 46.21
C VAL A 808 -28.66 -98.50 46.77
N VAL A 809 -28.31 -99.52 47.56
CA VAL A 809 -29.31 -100.40 48.21
C VAL A 809 -30.03 -99.64 49.33
N LYS A 810 -31.36 -99.61 49.26
CA LYS A 810 -32.29 -98.91 50.18
C LYS A 810 -32.83 -99.84 51.28
N THR A 811 -33.10 -101.10 50.93
CA THR A 811 -33.55 -102.18 51.84
C THR A 811 -32.86 -103.48 51.41
N LYS A 812 -32.49 -104.38 52.33
CA LYS A 812 -31.85 -105.67 52.00
C LYS A 812 -32.78 -106.85 52.30
N GLY A 813 -32.78 -107.88 51.45
CA GLY A 813 -33.72 -109.01 51.55
C GLY A 813 -33.31 -110.17 52.47
N VAL A 814 -34.29 -111.00 52.87
CA VAL A 814 -34.18 -112.05 53.91
C VAL A 814 -35.05 -113.28 53.59
N VAL A 815 -34.59 -114.50 53.93
CA VAL A 815 -35.24 -115.81 53.69
C VAL A 815 -36.13 -116.31 54.86
N GLY A 816 -37.04 -117.27 54.58
CA GLY A 816 -37.98 -117.91 55.54
C GLY A 816 -37.87 -119.44 55.63
N ARG A 817 -38.69 -120.13 56.46
CA ARG A 817 -38.59 -121.59 56.79
C ARG A 817 -39.90 -122.26 57.26
N LYS A 818 -40.01 -123.61 57.25
CA LYS A 818 -41.17 -124.45 57.72
C LYS A 818 -40.81 -125.85 58.31
N LYS A 819 -41.78 -126.61 58.86
CA LYS A 819 -41.65 -127.89 59.64
C LYS A 819 -42.81 -128.90 59.41
N ILE A 820 -42.61 -130.23 59.60
CA ILE A 820 -43.58 -131.35 59.34
C ILE A 820 -43.44 -132.56 60.33
N LYS A 821 -44.53 -133.29 60.70
CA LYS A 821 -44.57 -134.49 61.61
C LYS A 821 -45.48 -135.67 61.12
N ALA A 822 -45.20 -136.93 61.51
CA ALA A 822 -45.96 -138.15 61.12
C ALA A 822 -45.89 -139.36 62.10
N THR A 823 -46.82 -140.34 61.99
CA THR A 823 -47.02 -141.52 62.86
C THR A 823 -47.18 -142.86 62.09
N ILE A 824 -46.74 -144.01 62.63
CA ILE A 824 -46.57 -145.33 61.94
C ILE A 824 -46.95 -146.56 62.83
N PHE A 825 -47.77 -147.50 62.33
CA PHE A 825 -48.23 -148.73 63.03
C PHE A 825 -47.49 -150.01 62.63
N LYS A 826 -47.29 -150.99 63.57
CA LYS A 826 -46.51 -152.22 63.33
C LYS A 826 -47.02 -153.47 64.08
N ASP A 827 -47.06 -154.60 63.37
CA ASP A 827 -47.40 -155.93 63.94
C ASP A 827 -46.32 -156.42 64.93
N LYS A 828 -46.76 -156.84 66.13
CA LYS A 828 -45.90 -157.28 67.24
C LYS A 828 -45.18 -158.61 66.94
N ALA A 829 -45.63 -159.39 65.95
CA ALA A 829 -45.05 -160.68 65.58
C ALA A 829 -43.90 -160.58 64.54
N ASN A 830 -43.86 -159.52 63.73
CA ASN A 830 -42.90 -159.42 62.60
C ASN A 830 -42.37 -157.99 62.31
N GLY A 831 -42.88 -156.94 62.96
CA GLY A 831 -42.33 -155.59 62.92
C GLY A 831 -42.58 -154.78 61.63
N ASN A 832 -43.33 -155.32 60.66
CA ASN A 832 -43.61 -154.63 59.40
C ASN A 832 -44.56 -153.44 59.58
N GLU A 833 -44.38 -152.40 58.77
CA GLU A 833 -45.24 -151.21 58.73
C GLU A 833 -46.61 -151.54 58.11
N VAL A 834 -47.68 -151.33 58.88
CA VAL A 834 -49.06 -151.67 58.50
C VAL A 834 -49.87 -150.43 58.08
N SER A 835 -49.53 -149.24 58.59
CA SER A 835 -50.19 -147.96 58.28
C SER A 835 -49.32 -146.76 58.68
N ARG A 836 -49.54 -145.61 58.03
CA ARG A 836 -48.88 -144.32 58.30
C ARG A 836 -49.88 -143.16 58.21
N VAL A 837 -49.73 -142.16 59.09
CA VAL A 837 -50.53 -140.93 59.17
C VAL A 837 -49.58 -139.72 59.23
N VAL A 838 -49.98 -138.56 58.71
CA VAL A 838 -49.23 -137.29 58.77
C VAL A 838 -49.98 -136.32 59.67
N ASP A 839 -49.28 -135.68 60.61
CA ASP A 839 -49.89 -135.11 61.81
C ASP A 839 -49.89 -133.56 61.84
N SER A 840 -48.91 -132.88 61.22
CA SER A 840 -48.88 -131.41 61.14
C SER A 840 -47.86 -130.83 60.13
N GLU A 841 -48.09 -129.58 59.70
CA GLU A 841 -47.10 -128.67 59.07
C GLU A 841 -47.14 -127.27 59.74
N GLU A 842 -46.01 -126.56 59.83
CA GLU A 842 -45.88 -125.23 60.46
C GLU A 842 -44.87 -124.32 59.74
N VAL A 843 -45.14 -123.02 59.57
CA VAL A 843 -44.22 -122.04 58.94
C VAL A 843 -43.51 -121.18 60.00
N LEU A 844 -42.18 -121.27 60.06
CA LEU A 844 -41.32 -120.72 61.12
C LEU A 844 -40.88 -119.27 60.87
N THR A 845 -40.64 -118.87 59.61
CA THR A 845 -40.23 -117.50 59.24
C THR A 845 -40.71 -117.12 57.84
N LYS A 846 -41.01 -115.84 57.61
CA LYS A 846 -41.40 -115.27 56.31
C LYS A 846 -40.22 -114.53 55.65
N ALA A 847 -40.25 -114.47 54.32
CA ALA A 847 -39.25 -113.78 53.50
C ALA A 847 -39.55 -112.27 53.33
N VAL A 848 -38.52 -111.48 53.01
CA VAL A 848 -38.57 -110.00 52.83
C VAL A 848 -37.71 -109.60 51.63
N ASP A 849 -38.20 -108.70 50.77
CA ASP A 849 -37.55 -108.32 49.51
C ASP A 849 -36.49 -107.21 49.64
N GLU A 850 -35.54 -107.18 48.70
CA GLU A 850 -34.45 -106.20 48.56
C GLU A 850 -34.84 -105.04 47.64
N VAL A 851 -34.44 -103.81 47.95
CA VAL A 851 -34.80 -102.59 47.18
C VAL A 851 -33.55 -101.77 46.87
N VAL A 852 -33.36 -101.36 45.62
CA VAL A 852 -32.15 -100.67 45.12
C VAL A 852 -32.50 -99.41 44.34
N LEU A 853 -31.98 -98.25 44.77
CA LEU A 853 -32.07 -96.98 44.06
C LEU A 853 -31.06 -96.90 42.90
N VAL A 854 -31.45 -96.27 41.79
CA VAL A 854 -30.66 -96.16 40.55
C VAL A 854 -30.70 -94.73 40.02
N GLY A 855 -29.53 -94.08 39.93
CA GLY A 855 -29.36 -92.68 39.58
C GLY A 855 -29.64 -92.35 38.12
N THR A 856 -30.30 -91.22 37.89
CA THR A 856 -30.76 -90.75 36.56
C THR A 856 -30.34 -89.30 36.23
N LYS A 857 -29.56 -88.66 37.10
CA LYS A 857 -29.17 -87.24 36.98
C LYS A 857 -28.03 -87.04 35.98
N LYS A 858 -28.37 -86.56 34.78
CA LYS A 858 -27.43 -86.00 33.81
C LYS A 858 -27.05 -84.57 34.19
N GLU A 859 -25.75 -84.25 34.11
CA GLU A 859 -25.28 -82.86 34.19
C GLU A 859 -25.55 -82.12 32.88
N VAL A 860 -25.90 -80.84 32.98
CA VAL A 860 -26.10 -79.98 31.81
C VAL A 860 -25.46 -78.62 32.06
N SER A 861 -24.51 -78.24 31.20
CA SER A 861 -24.08 -76.85 30.98
C SER A 861 -24.51 -76.45 29.56
N PRO A 862 -25.61 -75.69 29.39
CA PRO A 862 -26.16 -75.35 28.07
C PRO A 862 -26.29 -73.82 27.83
N ILE A 863 -26.53 -73.27 26.64
CA ILE A 863 -26.40 -73.64 25.20
C ILE A 863 -26.51 -72.28 24.48
N LEU A 864 -25.68 -71.95 23.48
CA LEU A 864 -26.05 -72.12 22.07
C LEU A 864 -24.82 -72.08 21.13
N PRO A 865 -24.43 -73.23 20.56
CA PRO A 865 -23.53 -73.33 19.42
C PRO A 865 -24.17 -74.02 18.18
N GLU A 866 -23.45 -74.02 17.06
CA GLU A 866 -23.67 -74.88 15.86
C GLU A 866 -24.96 -74.65 15.04
N GLN A 867 -25.05 -74.97 13.74
CA GLN A 867 -24.41 -76.02 12.91
C GLN A 867 -23.67 -75.45 11.68
N LEU A 868 -22.44 -75.93 11.38
CA LEU A 868 -22.03 -77.01 10.44
C LEU A 868 -22.00 -76.63 8.92
N PRO A 869 -21.14 -77.28 8.08
CA PRO A 869 -20.62 -76.70 6.83
C PRO A 869 -21.06 -77.49 5.56
N PRO A 870 -20.49 -77.27 4.35
CA PRO A 870 -19.18 -77.91 4.01
C PRO A 870 -18.27 -77.23 2.94
N ARG A 871 -16.93 -77.35 3.12
CA ARG A 871 -15.87 -77.40 2.05
C ARG A 871 -15.67 -76.12 1.18
N LYS A 872 -14.53 -75.88 0.50
CA LYS A 872 -13.09 -76.29 0.60
C LYS A 872 -12.25 -75.21 -0.15
N GLU A 873 -10.91 -75.37 -0.20
CA GLU A 873 -9.91 -74.64 -1.04
C GLU A 873 -10.44 -73.84 -2.27
N ASP A 874 -9.92 -72.65 -2.64
CA ASP A 874 -8.48 -72.32 -2.74
C ASP A 874 -8.15 -70.79 -2.86
N LYS A 875 -6.85 -70.45 -2.77
CA LYS A 875 -6.07 -69.20 -3.04
C LYS A 875 -6.70 -67.83 -3.43
N LYS A 876 -6.08 -66.77 -2.85
CA LYS A 876 -5.64 -65.42 -3.38
C LYS A 876 -6.20 -64.96 -4.77
N PRO A 877 -6.51 -63.65 -5.03
CA PRO A 877 -6.11 -62.44 -4.28
C PRO A 877 -7.14 -61.28 -4.15
N GLU A 878 -6.65 -60.17 -3.60
CA GLU A 878 -7.03 -58.75 -3.76
C GLU A 878 -8.21 -58.38 -4.69
N VAL A 879 -9.23 -57.74 -4.09
CA VAL A 879 -10.20 -56.82 -4.73
C VAL A 879 -10.34 -55.63 -3.73
N ASN A 880 -10.31 -54.33 -4.08
CA ASN A 880 -11.20 -53.56 -4.97
C ASN A 880 -12.70 -53.71 -4.57
N LYS A 881 -13.60 -52.73 -4.67
CA LYS A 881 -13.53 -51.34 -5.17
C LYS A 881 -14.75 -50.56 -4.64
N PRO A 882 -14.71 -49.21 -4.62
CA PRO A 882 -15.88 -48.44 -5.09
C PRO A 882 -15.59 -47.75 -6.42
N GLU A 883 -16.44 -47.96 -7.42
CA GLU A 883 -16.40 -47.39 -8.78
C GLU A 883 -17.45 -46.28 -8.96
N VAL A 884 -17.38 -45.26 -9.82
CA VAL A 884 -16.42 -44.67 -10.80
C VAL A 884 -16.83 -43.19 -11.03
N ASN A 885 -16.17 -42.25 -11.75
CA ASN A 885 -15.04 -42.12 -12.70
C ASN A 885 -14.36 -40.73 -12.40
N LYS A 886 -13.14 -40.32 -12.81
CA LYS A 886 -12.24 -40.55 -13.98
C LYS A 886 -12.55 -39.67 -15.22
N PRO A 887 -11.56 -39.12 -15.97
CA PRO A 887 -10.11 -38.91 -15.73
C PRO A 887 -9.76 -37.41 -15.48
N GLU A 888 -8.59 -36.93 -15.01
CA GLU A 888 -7.19 -37.41 -14.82
C GLU A 888 -6.16 -36.80 -15.80
N VAL A 889 -4.86 -36.82 -15.40
CA VAL A 889 -3.62 -36.29 -16.06
C VAL A 889 -3.28 -34.83 -15.62
N ASN A 890 -2.09 -34.45 -15.11
CA ASN A 890 -0.80 -35.17 -14.93
C ASN A 890 0.06 -34.73 -13.69
N LYS A 891 1.20 -35.42 -13.54
CA LYS A 891 2.42 -35.26 -12.69
C LYS A 891 3.31 -34.01 -13.00
N PRO A 892 4.46 -33.72 -12.30
CA PRO A 892 5.24 -34.48 -11.27
C PRO A 892 5.65 -33.59 -10.03
N GLU A 893 6.53 -33.87 -9.03
CA GLU A 893 7.18 -35.10 -8.48
C GLU A 893 7.43 -35.10 -6.93
N VAL A 894 8.68 -35.00 -6.42
CA VAL A 894 9.18 -35.49 -5.09
C VAL A 894 10.36 -34.63 -4.52
N ASN A 895 10.79 -34.85 -3.26
CA ASN A 895 11.76 -34.08 -2.44
C ASN A 895 13.28 -34.44 -2.56
N ASN A 896 14.16 -33.45 -2.26
CA ASN A 896 15.56 -33.52 -1.73
C ASN A 896 16.67 -34.20 -2.60
N PRO A 897 18.00 -34.08 -2.29
CA PRO A 897 18.69 -33.29 -1.25
C PRO A 897 19.95 -32.44 -1.70
N GLU A 898 20.42 -31.59 -0.78
CA GLU A 898 21.81 -31.28 -0.30
C GLU A 898 23.13 -31.55 -1.12
N VAL A 899 24.19 -30.76 -0.81
CA VAL A 899 25.67 -31.03 -0.88
C VAL A 899 26.58 -30.29 -1.92
N ASN A 900 27.51 -29.46 -1.37
CA ASN A 900 28.89 -29.04 -1.78
C ASN A 900 29.26 -28.05 -2.94
N ASN A 901 30.40 -27.39 -2.65
CA ASN A 901 31.30 -26.47 -3.39
C ASN A 901 32.30 -27.29 -4.32
N PRO A 902 33.30 -26.74 -5.09
CA PRO A 902 33.99 -25.43 -4.97
C PRO A 902 34.50 -24.69 -6.25
N GLU A 903 35.15 -23.52 -6.02
CA GLU A 903 36.29 -22.93 -6.78
C GLU A 903 36.07 -22.40 -8.23
N VAL A 904 36.83 -21.42 -8.80
CA VAL A 904 38.06 -20.65 -8.43
C VAL A 904 37.90 -19.13 -8.76
N LYS A 905 38.80 -18.28 -8.24
CA LYS A 905 39.10 -16.85 -8.59
C LYS A 905 39.88 -16.72 -9.95
N PRO A 906 40.30 -15.54 -10.49
CA PRO A 906 40.33 -14.17 -9.90
C PRO A 906 39.93 -12.95 -10.77
N ASP A 907 39.73 -11.80 -10.11
CA ASP A 907 39.80 -10.44 -10.68
C ASP A 907 41.21 -9.84 -10.62
N ARG A 908 41.54 -8.91 -11.53
CA ARG A 908 42.66 -7.95 -11.39
C ARG A 908 42.41 -6.68 -12.24
N GLU A 909 41.96 -5.56 -11.69
CA GLU A 909 42.69 -4.50 -10.94
C GLU A 909 43.35 -3.40 -11.81
N LYS A 910 43.17 -2.13 -11.41
CA LYS A 910 43.95 -0.89 -11.72
C LYS A 910 43.84 -0.16 -13.09
N ALA A 911 43.16 1.00 -12.99
CA ALA A 911 43.74 2.36 -13.06
C ALA A 911 44.04 3.08 -14.41
N LEU A 912 43.67 4.36 -14.40
CA LEU A 912 44.10 5.50 -15.24
C LEU A 912 45.60 5.85 -14.98
N PRO A 913 46.33 6.65 -15.82
CA PRO A 913 45.82 7.84 -16.54
C PRO A 913 46.44 8.20 -17.92
N ARG A 914 45.98 9.35 -18.48
CA ARG A 914 46.63 10.30 -19.42
C ARG A 914 47.52 9.76 -20.57
N GLU A 915 47.26 10.20 -21.81
CA GLU A 915 47.92 11.41 -22.36
C GLU A 915 47.20 11.97 -23.62
N GLU A 916 47.76 13.03 -24.22
CA GLU A 916 47.19 13.78 -25.36
C GLU A 916 47.82 13.39 -26.71
N VAL A 917 47.02 13.18 -27.75
CA VAL A 917 47.45 13.36 -29.16
C VAL A 917 46.28 13.98 -29.95
N LYS A 918 46.58 14.77 -30.99
CA LYS A 918 45.60 15.52 -31.79
C LYS A 918 45.36 14.95 -33.19
N ASP A 919 44.29 15.48 -33.78
CA ASP A 919 44.15 15.89 -35.19
C ASP A 919 43.98 14.81 -36.28
N GLU A 920 43.35 15.30 -37.36
CA GLU A 920 43.20 14.70 -38.70
C GLU A 920 42.27 13.48 -38.83
N LYS A 921 41.45 13.33 -39.89
CA LYS A 921 40.73 14.23 -40.83
C LYS A 921 39.92 13.29 -41.77
N GLN A 922 39.19 13.86 -42.74
CA GLN A 922 38.62 13.16 -43.90
C GLN A 922 37.44 12.19 -43.63
N ASP A 923 36.48 11.98 -44.54
CA ASP A 923 35.93 12.91 -45.55
C ASP A 923 34.57 12.42 -46.09
N SER A 924 33.91 13.24 -46.91
CA SER A 924 32.99 12.85 -48.00
C SER A 924 31.74 12.00 -47.68
N LYS A 925 30.59 12.68 -47.66
CA LYS A 925 29.26 12.12 -47.93
C LYS A 925 28.89 12.32 -49.42
N PRO A 926 28.27 11.32 -50.08
CA PRO A 926 26.99 11.52 -50.81
C PRO A 926 25.86 10.66 -50.18
N ALA A 927 24.55 10.93 -50.23
CA ALA A 927 23.63 11.43 -51.27
C ALA A 927 23.28 10.36 -52.33
N ILE A 928 22.02 10.13 -52.73
CA ILE A 928 20.74 10.87 -52.51
C ILE A 928 19.52 9.89 -52.50
N SER A 929 18.28 10.35 -52.76
CA SER A 929 17.04 9.61 -53.06
C SER A 929 16.16 9.11 -51.88
N ASP A 930 14.84 9.37 -51.81
CA ASP A 930 13.97 10.32 -52.54
C ASP A 930 12.69 10.71 -51.74
N ASP A 931 12.05 11.83 -52.09
CA ASP A 931 10.70 12.25 -51.66
C ASP A 931 9.58 11.42 -52.39
N ALA A 932 8.27 11.44 -52.09
CA ALA A 932 7.36 12.25 -51.23
C ALA A 932 6.21 11.31 -50.73
N LYS A 933 5.08 11.68 -50.09
CA LYS A 933 4.31 12.93 -49.82
C LYS A 933 3.35 12.60 -48.62
N LYS A 934 3.20 13.38 -47.54
CA LYS A 934 2.33 14.59 -47.35
C LYS A 934 0.87 14.37 -47.80
N VAL A 935 -0.20 14.77 -47.10
CA VAL A 935 -0.49 15.98 -46.24
C VAL A 935 -1.48 15.55 -45.10
N ALA A 936 -1.52 16.12 -43.88
CA ALA A 936 -2.25 17.34 -43.47
C ALA A 936 -2.15 17.56 -41.92
N GLU A 937 -2.33 18.74 -41.30
CA GLU A 937 -2.36 20.15 -41.74
C GLU A 937 -2.21 21.10 -40.53
N GLN A 938 -1.64 22.31 -40.74
CA GLN A 938 -2.06 23.64 -40.21
C GLN A 938 -0.88 24.64 -40.14
N ALA A 939 -0.92 25.70 -40.98
CA ALA A 939 -0.35 27.05 -40.73
C ALA A 939 -0.42 27.94 -42.00
N ILE A 940 -1.36 28.91 -42.05
CA ILE A 940 -1.48 30.01 -43.02
C ILE A 940 -2.23 31.16 -42.31
N SER A 941 -1.99 32.47 -42.52
CA SER A 941 -0.81 33.27 -42.94
C SER A 941 -1.20 34.75 -42.77
N ASN A 942 -0.23 35.66 -42.63
CA ASN A 942 -0.49 37.09 -42.82
C ASN A 942 -0.53 37.47 -44.32
N SER A 943 -1.25 38.55 -44.63
CA SER A 943 -1.09 39.37 -45.84
C SER A 943 -1.30 40.84 -45.48
N GLN A 944 -0.64 41.75 -46.20
CA GLN A 944 -0.89 43.20 -46.17
C GLN A 944 -2.13 43.52 -47.08
N VAL A 945 -2.72 44.72 -47.16
CA VAL A 945 -2.13 46.04 -47.53
C VAL A 945 -3.13 47.20 -47.23
N SER A 946 -2.60 48.40 -46.94
CA SER A 946 -3.18 49.77 -47.12
C SER A 946 -4.19 50.44 -46.14
N TYR A 947 -3.67 51.51 -45.53
CA TYR A 947 -4.17 52.91 -45.50
C TYR A 947 -5.10 53.52 -44.41
N MET A 948 -4.62 54.68 -43.93
CA MET A 948 -5.25 55.80 -43.20
C MET A 948 -5.50 55.66 -41.68
N ALA A 949 -5.65 56.84 -41.05
CA ALA A 949 -5.43 57.15 -39.63
C ALA A 949 -6.61 58.04 -39.11
N PRO A 950 -6.68 58.59 -37.86
CA PRO A 950 -5.62 58.76 -36.85
C PRO A 950 -6.04 58.49 -35.37
N LYS A 951 -5.18 58.94 -34.43
CA LYS A 951 -5.29 58.84 -32.96
C LYS A 951 -6.42 59.71 -32.37
N ALA A 952 -7.01 59.29 -31.24
CA ALA A 952 -7.53 60.21 -30.21
C ALA A 952 -7.61 59.58 -28.78
N THR A 953 -7.15 60.37 -27.80
CA THR A 953 -7.37 60.43 -26.33
C THR A 953 -8.31 59.48 -25.55
N GLN A 954 -7.88 59.13 -24.33
CA GLN A 954 -8.72 58.69 -23.18
C GLN A 954 -9.47 59.87 -22.50
N SER A 955 -10.20 59.57 -21.41
CA SER A 955 -11.09 60.43 -20.59
C SER A 955 -12.52 60.58 -21.16
N VAL A 956 -13.61 60.73 -20.39
CA VAL A 956 -13.80 61.14 -18.98
C VAL A 956 -14.79 60.23 -18.21
N VAL A 957 -14.59 60.16 -16.88
CA VAL A 957 -15.48 59.79 -15.75
C VAL A 957 -17.00 59.64 -16.01
N TYR A 958 -17.61 58.60 -15.42
CA TYR A 958 -18.80 58.75 -14.57
C TYR A 958 -18.78 57.76 -13.39
N VAL A 959 -19.46 58.12 -12.29
CA VAL A 959 -19.49 57.42 -10.99
C VAL A 959 -20.94 57.30 -10.54
N GLU A 960 -21.36 56.15 -9.99
CA GLU A 960 -22.26 56.15 -8.82
C GLU A 960 -22.30 54.82 -8.03
N ASN A 961 -22.99 54.83 -6.89
CA ASN A 961 -22.93 53.83 -5.82
C ASN A 961 -24.24 53.03 -5.71
N ALA A 962 -24.17 51.76 -5.28
CA ALA A 962 -25.23 51.09 -4.51
C ALA A 962 -24.67 49.94 -3.65
N LYS A 963 -25.37 49.52 -2.58
CA LYS A 963 -24.90 48.56 -1.57
C LYS A 963 -26.07 47.87 -0.84
N LYS A 964 -25.93 46.57 -0.50
CA LYS A 964 -26.91 45.64 0.15
C LYS A 964 -27.93 45.03 -0.86
N LEU A 965 -28.28 43.71 -0.89
CA LEU A 965 -28.68 42.69 0.11
C LEU A 965 -30.09 42.92 0.70
N PRO A 966 -30.92 41.88 1.06
CA PRO A 966 -30.77 40.40 0.90
C PRO A 966 -32.08 39.59 0.55
N THR A 967 -32.02 38.24 0.63
CA THR A 967 -33.12 37.21 0.70
C THR A 967 -33.91 36.91 -0.59
N THR A 968 -34.49 35.72 -0.86
CA THR A 968 -34.74 34.41 -0.16
C THR A 968 -34.30 33.20 -1.05
N GLY A 969 -34.46 31.90 -0.75
CA GLY A 969 -34.73 31.14 0.49
C GLY A 969 -35.66 29.90 0.35
N MET A 970 -35.20 28.69 0.74
CA MET A 970 -35.92 27.38 0.89
C MET A 970 -36.36 26.63 -0.43
N LYS A 971 -36.51 25.28 -0.51
CA LYS A 971 -36.27 24.16 0.45
C LYS A 971 -36.07 22.77 -0.21
N ASP A 972 -35.42 21.87 0.55
CA ASP A 972 -35.48 20.39 0.66
C ASP A 972 -36.13 19.49 -0.43
N SER A 973 -35.40 18.40 -0.78
CA SER A 973 -35.96 17.03 -0.77
C SER A 973 -34.84 15.97 -0.58
N LYS A 974 -35.20 14.74 -0.18
CA LYS A 974 -34.29 13.59 0.06
C LYS A 974 -34.83 12.32 -0.59
N ALA A 975 -33.97 11.49 -1.21
CA ALA A 975 -34.02 10.01 -1.11
C ALA A 975 -32.88 9.30 -1.86
N SER A 976 -32.54 8.13 -1.35
CA SER A 976 -31.53 7.15 -1.81
C SER A 976 -31.76 6.52 -3.19
N ILE A 977 -30.70 5.91 -3.75
CA ILE A 977 -30.69 4.51 -4.25
C ILE A 977 -29.24 3.99 -4.31
N VAL A 978 -29.04 2.67 -4.30
CA VAL A 978 -27.77 1.96 -4.01
C VAL A 978 -27.64 0.69 -4.88
N LEU A 979 -26.41 0.28 -5.22
CA LEU A 979 -26.03 -0.89 -6.06
C LEU A 979 -26.46 -0.79 -7.55
N ALA A 980 -25.87 -1.48 -8.55
CA ALA A 980 -25.10 -2.73 -8.51
C ALA A 980 -24.06 -2.90 -9.68
N ILE A 981 -23.01 -3.71 -9.45
CA ILE A 981 -22.59 -4.92 -10.23
C ILE A 981 -22.39 -4.75 -11.77
N ILE A 982 -21.16 -4.69 -12.33
CA ILE A 982 -20.13 -5.75 -12.58
C ILE A 982 -20.30 -6.50 -13.93
N ALA A 983 -19.18 -6.97 -14.51
CA ALA A 983 -18.98 -7.84 -15.71
C ALA A 983 -18.85 -7.13 -17.09
N ALA A 984 -18.02 -7.60 -18.05
CA ALA A 984 -16.85 -8.52 -17.96
C ALA A 984 -15.94 -8.48 -19.23
N THR A 985 -14.65 -8.77 -19.01
CA THR A 985 -13.69 -9.54 -19.86
C THR A 985 -13.64 -9.44 -21.40
N THR A 986 -12.42 -9.21 -21.95
CA THR A 986 -11.80 -9.83 -23.16
C THR A 986 -12.49 -9.68 -24.54
N SER A 987 -11.84 -9.71 -25.71
CA SER A 987 -10.43 -9.73 -26.21
C SER A 987 -10.50 -9.17 -27.68
N LEU A 988 -9.51 -9.05 -28.55
CA LEU A 988 -8.20 -9.69 -28.80
C LEU A 988 -7.43 -8.78 -29.79
N GLY A 989 -6.09 -8.68 -29.74
CA GLY A 989 -5.37 -7.80 -30.69
C GLY A 989 -3.83 -7.83 -30.61
N LEU A 990 -3.20 -8.55 -31.55
CA LEU A 990 -1.76 -8.51 -31.87
C LEU A 990 -1.44 -7.29 -32.78
N VAL A 991 -0.22 -6.78 -33.00
CA VAL A 991 1.16 -7.27 -32.73
C VAL A 991 2.19 -6.10 -32.71
N ALA A 992 3.46 -6.39 -32.35
CA ALA A 992 4.68 -5.59 -32.61
C ALA A 992 4.92 -4.28 -31.82
N ARG A 993 6.16 -3.77 -31.65
CA ARG A 993 7.50 -4.38 -31.36
C ARG A 993 8.54 -3.24 -31.23
N LYS A 994 9.41 -3.28 -30.21
CA LYS A 994 10.69 -2.53 -30.07
C LYS A 994 10.58 -0.97 -29.99
N LYS A 995 11.34 -0.29 -29.10
CA LYS A 995 12.77 0.17 -29.20
C LYS A 995 12.89 1.21 -30.34
N GLU A 996 13.46 2.41 -30.13
CA GLU A 996 14.76 2.66 -29.47
C GLU A 996 14.91 4.01 -28.76
N GLU A 997 16.08 4.17 -28.13
CA GLU A 997 16.57 5.27 -27.28
C GLU A 997 16.50 6.71 -27.84
N LYS A 998 16.29 7.67 -26.93
CA LYS A 998 17.18 8.84 -26.77
C LYS A 998 17.09 9.49 -25.39
#